data_AF-A0A2K6SDE8-F1
#
_entry.id   AF-A0A2K6SDE8-F1
#
_cell.length_a   1.000
_cell.length_b   1.000
_cell.length_c   1.000
_cell.angle_alpha   90.00
_cell.angle_beta   90.00
_cell.angle_gamma   90.00
#
_symmetry.space_group_name_H-M   'P 1'
#
loop_
_entity.id
_entity.type
_entity.pdbx_description
1 polymer ?
#
loop_
_entity_poly.entity_id
_entity_poly.type
_entity_poly.pdbx_seq_one_letter_code
_entity_poly.pdbx_strand_id
1 'polypeptide(L)'
;MQHWEIETLIIHRLQNEHVKSQNELKHLLNEKQVHQEKLQLLLQELREELVEKTKDLEEMKLQILTPQKLELLRAEIQQEIETPMRERFRTLDEEVEKYRAVYNKLRYEHTFLKSEFEHQKEEFARILEEEKIKYQSEIARLEEDKEELHNQLLNVDPTRDSKRVEQLTREKVCLCQKLKGLEAEVAELRAEKENSGTQVENVQRIQVRQLAEMQATVRSLEAEKQSAKLRAERLEKELQSSNEQNTCLINKLHKAEREINTLSSKVKELKHSNKLEITDIKLEAARAKSELEKERNKIQSELDGLQSDNEILKAAAEHHKVLLVEKDRELIRKVQAAKEEGYQKLVVLQDEKLELENKLADLEKMKVEHDVWRQSEKDQYEEKLRASQMAEEITRKELQSIRLKLQQQIVTIEHAEKEKNENSDLRQQISSLQIQVTSLAQSENDLLNSNQMLKEMVERLKQECRNFRSQAEKAQLEAEKTLEEKQIQWLEEKHKLQERITDREEKYNQAKEKLQRAAIAQKKRKSLHENKLKRLQEKVEVLEAKKEELETENQVLNRQNVPFEDYTRLQKRLKDIQRRHNEFRSLILVPNMPPTASINPVSFQSPAMVPSLELPFPPHMQEEQHQRELSLLRKRLEELETTQRKQLEELGSSGE
;
A
#
# COMPACT_ATOMS: atom_id res chain seq x y z
N MET A 1 -44.04 -84.95 105.90
CA MET A 1 -43.87 -83.48 105.98
C MET A 1 -42.50 -83.02 105.48
N GLN A 2 -41.38 -83.70 105.80
CA GLN A 2 -40.02 -83.28 105.37
C GLN A 2 -39.71 -83.40 103.86
N HIS A 3 -40.37 -84.30 103.11
CA HIS A 3 -40.13 -84.43 101.66
C HIS A 3 -40.68 -83.24 100.86
N TRP A 4 -41.79 -82.65 101.32
CA TRP A 4 -42.45 -81.52 100.64
C TRP A 4 -41.65 -80.22 100.81
N GLU A 5 -40.99 -80.02 101.95
CA GLU A 5 -40.12 -78.85 102.19
C GLU A 5 -38.86 -78.87 101.31
N ILE A 6 -38.27 -80.05 101.08
CA ILE A 6 -37.08 -80.20 100.22
C ILE A 6 -37.44 -79.98 98.74
N GLU A 7 -38.55 -80.55 98.26
CA GLU A 7 -39.03 -80.26 96.90
C GLU A 7 -39.36 -78.78 96.71
N THR A 8 -39.97 -78.13 97.71
CA THR A 8 -40.29 -76.70 97.63
C THR A 8 -39.02 -75.84 97.59
N LEU A 9 -37.97 -76.19 98.34
CA LEU A 9 -36.67 -75.51 98.30
C LEU A 9 -35.93 -75.73 96.97
N ILE A 10 -35.99 -76.95 96.40
CA ILE A 10 -35.41 -77.24 95.08
C ILE A 10 -36.16 -76.49 93.98
N ILE A 11 -37.50 -76.45 94.03
CA ILE A 11 -38.32 -75.70 93.10
C ILE A 11 -38.01 -74.20 93.21
N HIS A 12 -37.94 -73.62 94.42
CA HIS A 12 -37.58 -72.21 94.61
C HIS A 12 -36.16 -71.90 94.13
N ARG A 13 -35.20 -72.81 94.34
CA ARG A 13 -33.83 -72.65 93.84
C ARG A 13 -33.79 -72.68 92.32
N LEU A 14 -34.47 -73.64 91.69
CA LEU A 14 -34.56 -73.74 90.23
C LEU A 14 -35.33 -72.56 89.62
N GLN A 15 -36.37 -72.06 90.28
CA GLN A 15 -37.07 -70.84 89.87
C GLN A 15 -36.17 -69.61 89.99
N ASN A 16 -35.41 -69.48 91.08
CA ASN A 16 -34.45 -68.39 91.23
C ASN A 16 -33.31 -68.47 90.22
N GLU A 17 -32.79 -69.66 89.92
CA GLU A 17 -31.79 -69.87 88.87
C GLU A 17 -32.39 -69.57 87.48
N HIS A 18 -33.63 -70.00 87.21
CA HIS A 18 -34.32 -69.70 85.96
C HIS A 18 -34.56 -68.19 85.79
N VAL A 19 -35.01 -67.49 86.83
CA VAL A 19 -35.19 -66.03 86.81
C VAL A 19 -33.86 -65.31 86.64
N LYS A 20 -32.79 -65.77 87.30
CA LYS A 20 -31.43 -65.23 87.10
C LYS A 20 -30.97 -65.40 85.66
N SER A 21 -31.05 -66.61 85.11
CA SER A 21 -30.68 -66.86 83.71
C SER A 21 -31.56 -66.08 82.73
N GLN A 22 -32.86 -65.92 83.01
CA GLN A 22 -33.76 -65.12 82.18
C GLN A 22 -33.41 -63.62 82.22
N ASN A 23 -33.00 -63.11 83.39
CA ASN A 23 -32.54 -61.73 83.55
C ASN A 23 -31.18 -61.51 82.88
N GLU A 24 -30.25 -62.46 83.00
CA GLU A 24 -28.96 -62.44 82.27
C GLU A 24 -29.17 -62.48 80.76
N LEU A 25 -30.10 -63.31 80.27
CA LEU A 25 -30.41 -63.40 78.84
C LEU A 25 -31.06 -62.11 78.33
N LYS A 26 -31.94 -61.46 79.13
CA LYS A 26 -32.46 -60.11 78.83
C LYS A 26 -31.36 -59.05 78.83
N HIS A 27 -30.43 -59.10 79.78
CA HIS A 27 -29.29 -58.19 79.84
C HIS A 27 -28.42 -58.33 78.60
N LEU A 28 -28.02 -59.56 78.25
CA LEU A 28 -27.23 -59.85 77.04
C LEU A 28 -27.96 -59.47 75.76
N LEU A 29 -29.29 -59.62 75.70
CA LEU A 29 -30.10 -59.18 74.56
C LEU A 29 -30.08 -57.65 74.44
N ASN A 30 -30.25 -56.92 75.54
CA ASN A 30 -30.14 -55.47 75.56
C ASN A 30 -28.73 -54.99 75.22
N GLU A 31 -27.69 -55.64 75.74
CA GLU A 31 -26.31 -55.31 75.38
C GLU A 31 -26.05 -55.54 73.90
N LYS A 32 -26.50 -56.67 73.34
CA LYS A 32 -26.43 -56.94 71.91
C LYS A 32 -27.16 -55.87 71.10
N GLN A 33 -28.35 -55.47 71.52
CA GLN A 33 -29.15 -54.42 70.88
C GLN A 33 -28.40 -53.07 70.89
N VAL A 34 -27.87 -52.67 72.04
CA VAL A 34 -27.08 -51.43 72.18
C VAL A 34 -25.81 -51.48 71.33
N HIS A 35 -25.13 -52.62 71.25
CA HIS A 35 -23.95 -52.77 70.39
C HIS A 35 -24.32 -52.70 68.91
N GLN A 36 -25.48 -53.27 68.53
CA GLN A 36 -25.99 -53.20 67.17
C GLN A 36 -26.35 -51.76 66.79
N GLU A 37 -26.99 -51.01 67.67
CA GLU A 37 -27.29 -49.58 67.47
C GLU A 37 -26.01 -48.73 67.37
N LYS A 38 -25.00 -48.99 68.21
CA LYS A 38 -23.69 -48.33 68.11
C LYS A 38 -22.99 -48.61 66.78
N LEU A 39 -23.03 -49.86 66.32
CA LEU A 39 -22.47 -50.23 65.01
C LEU A 39 -23.23 -49.56 63.86
N GLN A 40 -24.55 -49.44 63.97
CA GLN A 40 -25.35 -48.72 62.97
C GLN A 40 -25.03 -47.23 62.94
N LEU A 41 -24.87 -46.59 64.10
CA LEU A 41 -24.48 -45.19 64.19
C LEU A 41 -23.10 -44.96 63.56
N LEU A 42 -22.11 -45.78 63.91
CA LEU A 42 -20.76 -45.69 63.35
C LEU A 42 -20.77 -45.90 61.82
N LEU A 43 -21.57 -46.84 61.33
CA LEU A 43 -21.74 -47.06 59.90
C LEU A 43 -22.40 -45.87 59.20
N GLN A 44 -23.30 -45.17 59.87
CA GLN A 44 -23.92 -43.95 59.35
C GLN A 44 -22.91 -42.81 59.30
N GLU A 45 -22.16 -42.57 60.37
CA GLU A 45 -21.10 -41.55 60.43
C GLU A 45 -20.05 -41.77 59.34
N LEU A 46 -19.57 -43.00 59.15
CA LEU A 46 -18.62 -43.33 58.08
C LEU A 46 -19.19 -43.13 56.68
N ARG A 47 -20.50 -43.35 56.48
CA ARG A 47 -21.16 -43.07 55.20
C ARG A 47 -21.29 -41.58 54.95
N GLU A 48 -21.63 -40.80 55.98
CA GLU A 48 -21.72 -39.35 55.90
C GLU A 48 -20.34 -38.74 55.60
N GLU A 49 -19.30 -39.17 56.31
CA GLU A 49 -17.92 -38.73 56.07
C GLU A 49 -17.45 -39.12 54.66
N LEU A 50 -17.76 -40.33 54.17
CA LEU A 50 -17.43 -40.72 52.79
C LEU A 50 -18.11 -39.81 51.76
N VAL A 51 -19.38 -39.44 51.99
CA VAL A 51 -20.10 -38.53 51.10
C VAL A 51 -19.49 -37.13 51.14
N GLU A 52 -19.14 -36.63 52.32
CA GLU A 52 -18.47 -35.34 52.47
C GLU A 52 -17.11 -35.33 51.76
N LYS A 53 -16.28 -36.35 51.98
CA LYS A 53 -14.99 -36.50 51.28
C LYS A 53 -15.15 -36.64 49.76
N THR A 54 -16.23 -37.27 49.30
CA THR A 54 -16.52 -37.37 47.86
C THR A 54 -16.86 -36.00 47.28
N LYS A 55 -17.67 -35.20 47.99
CA LYS A 55 -17.99 -33.81 47.61
C LYS A 55 -16.75 -32.94 47.60
N ASP A 56 -15.92 -32.97 48.65
CA ASP A 56 -14.66 -32.23 48.72
C ASP A 56 -13.74 -32.58 47.55
N LEU A 57 -13.68 -33.87 47.18
CA LEU A 57 -12.87 -34.35 46.06
C LEU A 57 -13.42 -33.87 44.71
N GLU A 58 -14.74 -33.86 44.54
CA GLU A 58 -15.39 -33.28 43.35
C GLU A 58 -15.16 -31.76 43.25
N GLU A 59 -15.23 -31.03 44.37
CA GLU A 59 -14.95 -29.60 44.42
C GLU A 59 -13.49 -29.30 44.10
N MET A 60 -12.54 -30.05 44.68
CA MET A 60 -11.13 -29.94 44.33
C MET A 60 -10.88 -30.24 42.85
N LYS A 61 -11.55 -31.24 42.25
CA LYS A 61 -11.44 -31.51 40.81
C LYS A 61 -11.90 -30.36 39.93
N LEU A 62 -12.87 -29.56 40.38
CA LEU A 62 -13.34 -28.38 39.64
C LEU A 62 -12.38 -27.18 39.79
N GLN A 63 -11.75 -27.04 40.96
CA GLN A 63 -10.78 -25.97 41.23
C GLN A 63 -9.39 -26.26 40.63
N ILE A 64 -9.01 -27.53 40.50
CA ILE A 64 -7.74 -27.93 39.89
C ILE A 64 -7.72 -27.46 38.43
N LEU A 65 -6.60 -26.85 38.05
CA LEU A 65 -6.34 -26.41 36.70
C LEU A 65 -6.36 -27.63 35.78
N THR A 66 -7.43 -27.78 35.00
CA THR A 66 -7.56 -28.88 34.06
C THR A 66 -6.53 -28.74 32.94
N PRO A 67 -6.06 -29.84 32.35
CA PRO A 67 -5.12 -29.79 31.22
C PRO A 67 -5.60 -28.88 30.08
N GLN A 68 -6.92 -28.85 29.80
CA GLN A 68 -7.50 -27.97 28.78
C GLN A 68 -7.38 -26.48 29.15
N LYS A 69 -7.62 -26.12 30.43
CA LYS A 69 -7.43 -24.73 30.89
C LYS A 69 -5.97 -24.32 30.85
N LEU A 70 -5.05 -25.24 31.13
CA LEU A 70 -3.61 -25.01 31.04
C LEU A 70 -3.14 -24.86 29.59
N GLU A 71 -3.69 -25.63 28.64
CA GLU A 71 -3.41 -25.47 27.21
C GLU A 71 -3.93 -24.13 26.68
N LEU A 72 -5.13 -23.71 27.07
CA LEU A 72 -5.66 -22.38 26.74
C LEU A 72 -4.77 -21.28 27.29
N LEU A 73 -4.36 -21.36 28.56
CA LEU A 73 -3.47 -20.38 29.17
C LEU A 73 -2.09 -20.35 28.47
N ARG A 74 -1.56 -21.50 28.07
CA ARG A 74 -0.31 -21.57 27.28
C ARG A 74 -0.48 -20.92 25.91
N ALA A 75 -1.60 -21.17 25.23
CA ALA A 75 -1.89 -20.57 23.94
C ALA A 75 -2.09 -19.05 24.05
N GLU A 76 -2.77 -18.56 25.10
CA GLU A 76 -2.94 -17.14 25.40
C GLU A 76 -1.59 -16.47 25.67
N ILE A 77 -0.76 -17.03 26.57
CA ILE A 77 0.59 -16.52 26.85
C ILE A 77 1.46 -16.52 25.58
N GLN A 78 1.38 -17.59 24.78
CA GLN A 78 2.11 -17.68 23.52
C GLN A 78 1.62 -16.63 22.52
N GLN A 79 0.32 -16.40 22.43
CA GLN A 79 -0.26 -15.35 21.58
C GLN A 79 0.14 -13.95 22.04
N GLU A 80 0.10 -13.67 23.35
CA GLU A 80 0.48 -12.38 23.94
C GLU A 80 1.96 -12.05 23.71
N ILE A 81 2.84 -13.06 23.62
CA ILE A 81 4.27 -12.85 23.34
C ILE A 81 4.55 -12.81 21.83
N GLU A 82 3.98 -13.74 21.05
CA GLU A 82 4.28 -13.85 19.63
C GLU A 82 3.68 -12.72 18.80
N THR A 83 2.49 -12.25 19.14
CA THR A 83 1.80 -11.19 18.38
C THR A 83 2.59 -9.88 18.36
N PRO A 84 3.03 -9.30 19.50
CA PRO A 84 3.84 -8.08 19.47
C PRO A 84 5.22 -8.31 18.83
N MET A 85 5.80 -9.50 18.95
CA MET A 85 7.04 -9.82 18.22
C MET A 85 6.83 -9.84 16.71
N ARG A 86 5.77 -10.50 16.21
CA ARG A 86 5.41 -10.52 14.80
C ARG A 86 5.16 -9.11 14.26
N GLU A 87 4.44 -8.29 15.02
CA GLU A 87 4.19 -6.89 14.64
C GLU A 87 5.49 -6.08 14.59
N ARG A 88 6.37 -6.24 15.58
CA ARG A 88 7.68 -5.57 15.59
C ARG A 88 8.55 -5.99 14.40
N PHE A 89 8.56 -7.28 14.05
CA PHE A 89 9.28 -7.75 12.86
C PHE A 89 8.67 -7.17 11.57
N ARG A 90 7.33 -7.16 11.45
CA ARG A 90 6.65 -6.54 10.31
C ARG A 90 7.01 -5.06 10.18
N THR A 91 7.02 -4.30 11.28
CA THR A 91 7.41 -2.88 11.23
C THR A 91 8.87 -2.68 10.85
N LEU A 92 9.77 -3.55 11.33
CA LEU A 92 11.19 -3.50 10.96
C LEU A 92 11.39 -3.84 9.47
N ASP A 93 10.68 -4.85 8.95
CA ASP A 93 10.73 -5.20 7.53
C ASP A 93 10.20 -4.05 6.65
N GLU A 94 9.10 -3.40 7.06
CA GLU A 94 8.58 -2.21 6.38
C GLU A 94 9.59 -1.04 6.39
N GLU A 95 10.29 -0.81 7.50
CA GLU A 95 11.35 0.19 7.58
C GLU A 95 12.54 -0.16 6.69
N VAL A 96 12.99 -1.42 6.68
CA VAL A 96 14.07 -1.89 5.79
C VAL A 96 13.69 -1.70 4.33
N GLU A 97 12.46 -2.02 3.93
CA GLU A 97 12.00 -1.80 2.56
C GLU A 97 11.90 -0.30 2.21
N LYS A 98 11.47 0.56 3.15
CA LYS A 98 11.50 2.01 2.96
C LYS A 98 12.94 2.50 2.74
N TYR A 99 13.90 2.08 3.56
CA TYR A 99 15.30 2.46 3.40
C TYR A 99 15.90 1.91 2.10
N ARG A 100 15.56 0.68 1.69
CA ARG A 100 15.95 0.11 0.39
C ARG A 100 15.41 0.94 -0.77
N ALA A 101 14.14 1.35 -0.71
CA ALA A 101 13.54 2.17 -1.75
C ALA A 101 14.22 3.54 -1.86
N VAL A 102 14.47 4.21 -0.72
CA VAL A 102 15.18 5.50 -0.68
C VAL A 102 16.62 5.34 -1.18
N TYR A 103 17.33 4.30 -0.75
CA TYR A 103 18.69 4.00 -1.22
C TYR A 103 18.72 3.76 -2.74
N ASN A 104 17.79 2.96 -3.27
CA ASN A 104 17.71 2.70 -4.70
C ASN A 104 17.42 3.98 -5.48
N LYS A 105 16.48 4.80 -5.00
CA LYS A 105 16.18 6.12 -5.59
C LYS A 105 17.41 7.01 -5.61
N LEU A 106 18.09 7.16 -4.47
CA LEU A 106 19.29 7.97 -4.36
C LEU A 106 20.44 7.44 -5.24
N ARG A 107 20.58 6.11 -5.35
CA ARG A 107 21.56 5.49 -6.25
C ARG A 107 21.28 5.80 -7.71
N TYR A 108 20.01 5.78 -8.13
CA TYR A 108 19.62 6.17 -9.48
C TYR A 108 19.88 7.65 -9.73
N GLU A 109 19.47 8.53 -8.80
CA GLU A 109 19.73 9.97 -8.89
C GLU A 109 21.23 10.28 -8.95
N HIS A 110 22.05 9.64 -8.12
CA HIS A 110 23.50 9.77 -8.16
C HIS A 110 24.09 9.31 -9.49
N THR A 111 23.63 8.18 -10.03
CA THR A 111 24.12 7.65 -11.31
C THR A 111 23.75 8.58 -12.46
N PHE A 112 22.50 9.07 -12.46
CA PHE A 112 22.01 10.03 -13.43
C PHE A 112 22.82 11.32 -13.38
N LEU A 113 22.97 11.93 -12.19
CA LEU A 113 23.71 13.18 -12.02
C LEU A 113 25.19 13.04 -12.37
N LYS A 114 25.80 11.88 -12.06
CA LYS A 114 27.17 11.57 -12.47
C LYS A 114 27.30 11.51 -14.00
N SER A 115 26.34 10.86 -14.68
CA SER A 115 26.32 10.79 -16.15
C SER A 115 26.13 12.17 -16.78
N GLU A 116 25.25 13.02 -16.24
CA GLU A 116 25.06 14.40 -16.70
C GLU A 116 26.33 15.24 -16.52
N PHE A 117 26.99 15.10 -15.36
CA PHE A 117 28.25 15.80 -15.09
C PHE A 117 29.38 15.33 -16.03
N GLU A 118 29.50 14.02 -16.27
CA GLU A 118 30.47 13.46 -17.22
C GLU A 118 30.19 13.95 -18.65
N HIS A 119 28.92 13.98 -19.06
CA HIS A 119 28.51 14.50 -20.36
C HIS A 119 28.86 15.98 -20.55
N GLN A 120 28.53 16.83 -19.57
CA GLN A 120 28.88 18.26 -19.61
C GLN A 120 30.39 18.47 -19.66
N LYS A 121 31.15 17.70 -18.87
CA LYS A 121 32.62 17.76 -18.89
C LYS A 121 33.19 17.38 -20.26
N GLU A 122 32.67 16.34 -20.91
CA GLU A 122 33.06 15.93 -22.25
C GLU A 122 32.67 16.96 -23.32
N GLU A 123 31.51 17.60 -23.17
CA GLU A 123 31.08 18.69 -24.05
C GLU A 123 32.01 19.90 -23.93
N PHE A 124 32.33 20.36 -22.72
CA PHE A 124 33.30 21.44 -22.52
C PHE A 124 34.69 21.08 -23.07
N ALA A 125 35.13 19.84 -22.92
CA ALA A 125 36.40 19.38 -23.49
C ALA A 125 36.38 19.41 -25.02
N ARG A 126 35.27 19.02 -25.66
CA ARG A 126 35.09 19.10 -27.11
C ARG A 126 35.11 20.54 -27.61
N ILE A 127 34.36 21.44 -26.96
CA ILE A 127 34.33 22.87 -27.32
C ILE A 127 35.74 23.48 -27.22
N LEU A 128 36.48 23.20 -26.15
CA LEU A 128 37.85 23.69 -25.99
C LEU A 128 38.79 23.17 -27.08
N GLU A 129 38.69 21.90 -27.46
CA GLU A 129 39.53 21.34 -28.54
C GLU A 129 39.13 21.92 -29.92
N GLU A 130 37.84 22.13 -30.18
CA GLU A 130 37.37 22.81 -31.38
C GLU A 130 37.89 24.26 -31.48
N GLU A 131 37.83 25.02 -30.39
CA GLU A 131 38.39 26.38 -30.34
C GLU A 131 39.92 26.37 -30.55
N LYS A 132 40.62 25.42 -29.92
CA LYS A 132 42.05 25.24 -30.10
C LYS A 132 42.41 24.93 -31.56
N ILE A 133 41.68 24.03 -32.23
CA ILE A 133 41.88 23.72 -33.65
C ILE A 133 41.64 24.98 -34.51
N LYS A 134 40.58 25.74 -34.24
CA LYS A 134 40.30 27.00 -34.94
C LYS A 134 41.47 27.99 -34.80
N TYR A 135 41.96 28.23 -33.58
CA TYR A 135 43.10 29.13 -33.38
C TYR A 135 44.39 28.61 -34.00
N GLN A 136 44.65 27.30 -33.95
CA GLN A 136 45.81 26.71 -34.63
C GLN A 136 45.73 26.89 -36.15
N SER A 137 44.55 26.71 -36.75
CA SER A 137 44.35 26.94 -38.18
C SER A 137 44.54 28.42 -38.57
N GLU A 138 44.09 29.35 -37.71
CA GLU A 138 44.26 30.78 -37.91
C GLU A 138 45.74 31.20 -37.82
N ILE A 139 46.47 30.66 -36.84
CA ILE A 139 47.91 30.89 -36.70
C ILE A 139 48.66 30.36 -37.93
N ALA A 140 48.36 29.12 -38.36
CA ALA A 140 48.99 28.53 -39.53
C ALA A 140 48.75 29.38 -40.79
N ARG A 141 47.52 29.88 -40.98
CA ARG A 141 47.20 30.78 -42.10
C ARG A 141 47.98 32.09 -42.02
N LEU A 142 48.06 32.71 -40.84
CA LEU A 142 48.81 33.97 -40.65
C LEU A 142 50.33 33.77 -40.81
N GLU A 143 50.86 32.61 -40.46
CA GLU A 143 52.25 32.24 -40.71
C GLU A 143 52.52 32.07 -42.21
N GLU A 144 51.61 31.42 -42.93
CA GLU A 144 51.64 31.31 -44.40
C GLU A 144 51.59 32.69 -45.07
N ASP A 145 50.65 33.56 -44.67
CA ASP A 145 50.54 34.94 -45.18
C ASP A 145 51.84 35.75 -44.91
N LYS A 146 52.44 35.58 -43.73
CA LYS A 146 53.71 36.23 -43.36
C LYS A 146 54.87 35.73 -44.22
N GLU A 147 54.96 34.42 -44.44
CA GLU A 147 55.98 33.82 -45.29
C GLU A 147 55.80 34.25 -46.76
N GLU A 148 54.56 34.34 -47.24
CA GLU A 148 54.25 34.81 -48.58
C GLU A 148 54.66 36.27 -48.77
N LEU A 149 54.32 37.16 -47.82
CA LEU A 149 54.75 38.57 -47.84
C LEU A 149 56.27 38.71 -47.76
N HIS A 150 56.95 37.84 -47.01
CA HIS A 150 58.41 37.81 -46.94
C HIS A 150 59.04 37.41 -48.28
N ASN A 151 58.49 36.38 -48.93
CA ASN A 151 58.92 35.89 -50.23
C ASN A 151 58.64 36.88 -51.37
N GLN A 152 57.55 37.65 -51.27
CA GLN A 152 57.22 38.71 -52.22
C GLN A 152 58.17 39.92 -52.10
N LEU A 153 58.68 40.21 -50.90
CA LEU A 153 59.63 41.30 -50.65
C LEU A 153 61.06 40.97 -51.14
N LEU A 154 61.45 39.70 -51.10
CA LEU A 154 62.82 39.25 -51.41
C LEU A 154 63.08 39.06 -52.91
N ASN A 155 62.05 38.85 -53.72
CA ASN A 155 62.18 38.42 -55.11
C ASN A 155 61.77 39.52 -56.12
N VAL A 156 62.57 40.56 -56.27
CA VAL A 156 62.44 41.54 -57.38
C VAL A 156 63.59 41.35 -58.37
N ASP A 157 63.36 40.53 -59.40
CA ASP A 157 64.28 40.32 -60.53
C ASP A 157 63.61 40.78 -61.85
N PRO A 158 64.23 41.69 -62.64
CA PRO A 158 63.70 42.21 -63.92
C PRO A 158 63.57 41.19 -65.06
N THR A 159 64.00 39.94 -64.89
CA THR A 159 63.79 38.86 -65.89
C THR A 159 62.59 37.94 -65.58
N ARG A 160 61.85 38.24 -64.49
CA ARG A 160 60.71 37.42 -64.01
C ARG A 160 59.70 37.12 -65.10
N ASP A 161 59.29 38.07 -65.92
CA ASP A 161 58.07 37.90 -66.73
C ASP A 161 58.15 36.80 -67.80
N SER A 162 59.31 36.56 -68.41
CA SER A 162 59.44 35.52 -69.44
C SER A 162 59.51 34.11 -68.86
N LYS A 163 60.30 33.90 -67.80
CA LYS A 163 60.36 32.60 -67.08
C LYS A 163 59.08 32.34 -66.28
N ARG A 164 58.43 33.40 -65.78
CA ARG A 164 57.14 33.35 -65.09
C ARG A 164 56.03 32.97 -66.03
N VAL A 165 56.01 33.42 -67.28
CA VAL A 165 55.01 32.96 -68.25
C VAL A 165 55.17 31.46 -68.53
N GLU A 166 56.38 30.96 -68.79
CA GLU A 166 56.58 29.51 -69.01
C GLU A 166 56.25 28.68 -67.76
N GLN A 167 56.66 29.13 -66.59
CA GLN A 167 56.37 28.48 -65.32
C GLN A 167 54.87 28.51 -65.00
N LEU A 168 54.19 29.64 -65.19
CA LEU A 168 52.74 29.77 -65.08
C LEU A 168 52.00 28.89 -66.09
N THR A 169 52.59 28.60 -67.26
CA THR A 169 51.97 27.71 -68.25
C THR A 169 52.09 26.24 -67.81
N ARG A 170 53.23 25.83 -67.26
CA ARG A 170 53.42 24.49 -66.66
C ARG A 170 52.57 24.32 -65.39
N GLU A 171 52.54 25.33 -64.54
CA GLU A 171 51.67 25.39 -63.36
C GLU A 171 50.20 25.37 -63.77
N LYS A 172 49.78 26.08 -64.82
CA LYS A 172 48.41 26.01 -65.35
C LYS A 172 48.03 24.59 -65.76
N VAL A 173 48.91 23.86 -66.44
CA VAL A 173 48.63 22.46 -66.82
C VAL A 173 48.53 21.56 -65.58
N CYS A 174 49.46 21.70 -64.63
CA CYS A 174 49.45 20.94 -63.38
C CYS A 174 48.21 21.26 -62.53
N LEU A 175 47.84 22.53 -62.43
CA LEU A 175 46.64 23.01 -61.76
C LEU A 175 45.38 22.52 -62.47
N CYS A 176 45.31 22.53 -63.81
CA CYS A 176 44.18 21.95 -64.55
C CYS A 176 44.03 20.44 -64.28
N GLN A 177 45.14 19.71 -64.12
CA GLN A 177 45.13 18.28 -63.79
C GLN A 177 44.68 18.04 -62.35
N LYS A 178 45.15 18.88 -61.41
CA LYS A 178 44.69 18.90 -60.02
C LYS A 178 43.20 19.26 -59.93
N LEU A 179 42.73 20.21 -60.74
CA LEU A 179 41.33 20.60 -60.83
C LEU A 179 40.47 19.43 -61.30
N LYS A 180 40.89 18.69 -62.33
CA LYS A 180 40.21 17.46 -62.76
C LYS A 180 40.19 16.38 -61.68
N GLY A 181 41.28 16.23 -60.92
CA GLY A 181 41.32 15.32 -59.76
C GLY A 181 40.34 15.72 -58.67
N LEU A 182 40.29 17.01 -58.34
CA LEU A 182 39.34 17.57 -57.37
C LEU A 182 37.89 17.50 -57.88
N GLU A 183 37.65 17.67 -59.18
CA GLU A 183 36.32 17.50 -59.79
C GLU A 183 35.85 16.04 -59.68
N ALA A 184 36.75 15.07 -59.87
CA ALA A 184 36.46 13.66 -59.67
C ALA A 184 36.19 13.33 -58.20
N GLU A 185 36.99 13.86 -57.28
CA GLU A 185 36.79 13.71 -55.82
C GLU A 185 35.46 14.33 -55.38
N VAL A 186 35.11 15.51 -55.89
CA VAL A 186 33.80 16.13 -55.64
C VAL A 186 32.66 15.29 -56.21
N ALA A 187 32.83 14.66 -57.36
CA ALA A 187 31.84 13.74 -57.92
C ALA A 187 31.68 12.48 -57.06
N GLU A 188 32.77 11.90 -56.58
CA GLU A 188 32.78 10.76 -55.66
C GLU A 188 32.12 11.11 -54.32
N LEU A 189 32.48 12.23 -53.71
CA LEU A 189 31.87 12.72 -52.47
C LEU A 189 30.37 13.01 -52.63
N ARG A 190 29.93 13.48 -53.81
CA ARG A 190 28.51 13.66 -54.11
C ARG A 190 27.79 12.31 -54.22
N ALA A 191 28.39 11.34 -54.90
CA ALA A 191 27.83 9.99 -55.00
C ALA A 191 27.77 9.29 -53.63
N GLU A 192 28.80 9.45 -52.80
CA GLU A 192 28.84 8.90 -51.45
C GLU A 192 27.82 9.58 -50.52
N LYS A 193 27.68 10.91 -50.63
CA LYS A 193 26.61 11.65 -49.94
C LYS A 193 25.23 11.17 -50.37
N GLU A 194 24.98 11.02 -51.66
CA GLU A 194 23.70 10.52 -52.18
C GLU A 194 23.42 9.10 -51.68
N ASN A 195 24.41 8.22 -51.74
CA ASN A 195 24.32 6.85 -51.21
C ASN A 195 24.01 6.84 -49.70
N SER A 196 24.72 7.64 -48.90
CA SER A 196 24.46 7.78 -47.46
C SER A 196 23.05 8.34 -47.19
N GLY A 197 22.58 9.28 -48.01
CA GLY A 197 21.22 9.80 -47.98
C GLY A 197 20.19 8.70 -48.21
N THR A 198 20.36 7.90 -49.28
CA THR A 198 19.45 6.77 -49.55
C THR A 198 19.50 5.70 -48.45
N GLN A 199 20.65 5.50 -47.80
CA GLN A 199 20.80 4.58 -46.69
C GLN A 199 20.03 5.07 -45.45
N VAL A 200 20.15 6.36 -45.11
CA VAL A 200 19.39 7.00 -44.02
C VAL A 200 17.88 6.91 -44.28
N GLU A 201 17.43 7.21 -45.50
CA GLU A 201 16.02 7.10 -45.88
C GLU A 201 15.50 5.66 -45.80
N ASN A 202 16.32 4.67 -46.16
CA ASN A 202 15.96 3.26 -46.04
C ASN A 202 15.84 2.83 -44.58
N VAL A 203 16.79 3.22 -43.72
CA VAL A 203 16.73 2.94 -42.27
C VAL A 203 15.50 3.60 -41.66
N GLN A 204 15.23 4.87 -42.00
CA GLN A 204 14.07 5.60 -41.51
C GLN A 204 12.75 4.94 -41.96
N ARG A 205 12.66 4.49 -43.23
CA ARG A 205 11.48 3.73 -43.71
C ARG A 205 11.28 2.42 -42.96
N ILE A 206 12.36 1.69 -42.64
CA ILE A 206 12.28 0.45 -41.86
C ILE A 206 11.81 0.76 -40.43
N GLN A 207 12.36 1.77 -39.77
CA GLN A 207 11.95 2.18 -38.42
C GLN A 207 10.48 2.61 -38.37
N VAL A 208 10.02 3.39 -39.35
CA VAL A 208 8.60 3.79 -39.45
C VAL A 208 7.69 2.57 -39.63
N ARG A 209 8.09 1.59 -40.46
CA ARG A 209 7.34 0.35 -40.64
C ARG A 209 7.29 -0.47 -39.34
N GLN A 210 8.41 -0.64 -38.66
CA GLN A 210 8.48 -1.35 -37.37
C GLN A 210 7.66 -0.67 -36.28
N LEU A 211 7.67 0.66 -36.23
CA LEU A 211 6.81 1.42 -35.32
C LEU A 211 5.33 1.20 -35.64
N ALA A 212 4.94 1.19 -36.92
CA ALA A 212 3.57 0.92 -37.33
C ALA A 212 3.14 -0.53 -36.98
N GLU A 213 4.02 -1.51 -37.19
CA GLU A 213 3.80 -2.91 -36.81
C GLU A 213 3.64 -3.06 -35.29
N MET A 214 4.55 -2.49 -34.49
CA MET A 214 4.43 -2.46 -33.03
C MET A 214 3.12 -1.80 -32.60
N GLN A 215 2.75 -0.66 -33.20
CA GLN A 215 1.51 0.03 -32.88
C GLN A 215 0.26 -0.82 -33.21
N ALA A 216 0.29 -1.60 -34.30
CA ALA A 216 -0.76 -2.55 -34.62
C ALA A 216 -0.83 -3.70 -33.61
N THR A 217 0.31 -4.24 -33.17
CA THR A 217 0.33 -5.29 -32.14
C THR A 217 -0.21 -4.81 -30.80
N VAL A 218 0.13 -3.58 -30.38
CA VAL A 218 -0.41 -2.97 -29.16
C VAL A 218 -1.93 -2.87 -29.22
N ARG A 219 -2.49 -2.37 -30.33
CA ARG A 219 -3.95 -2.31 -30.51
C ARG A 219 -4.61 -3.69 -30.47
N SER A 220 -3.97 -4.72 -31.04
CA SER A 220 -4.46 -6.10 -30.97
C SER A 220 -4.47 -6.62 -29.53
N LEU A 221 -3.39 -6.42 -28.79
CA LEU A 221 -3.28 -6.82 -27.38
C LEU A 221 -4.26 -6.06 -26.48
N GLU A 222 -4.50 -4.78 -26.75
CA GLU A 222 -5.54 -4.00 -26.06
C GLU A 222 -6.94 -4.57 -26.31
N ALA A 223 -7.25 -4.96 -27.55
CA ALA A 223 -8.52 -5.59 -27.88
C ALA A 223 -8.67 -6.96 -27.19
N GLU A 224 -7.61 -7.78 -27.18
CA GLU A 224 -7.59 -9.06 -26.46
C GLU A 224 -7.77 -8.87 -24.94
N LYS A 225 -7.09 -7.88 -24.35
CA LYS A 225 -7.25 -7.51 -22.93
C LYS A 225 -8.70 -7.16 -22.61
N GLN A 226 -9.35 -6.33 -23.44
CA GLN A 226 -10.76 -5.99 -23.25
C GLN A 226 -11.68 -7.20 -23.40
N SER A 227 -11.39 -8.08 -24.37
CA SER A 227 -12.14 -9.34 -24.55
C SER A 227 -12.01 -10.27 -23.34
N ALA A 228 -10.80 -10.44 -22.83
CA ALA A 228 -10.52 -11.24 -21.64
C ALA A 228 -11.22 -10.67 -20.39
N LYS A 229 -11.20 -9.33 -20.24
CA LYS A 229 -11.92 -8.64 -19.17
C LYS A 229 -13.42 -8.92 -19.21
N LEU A 230 -14.06 -8.80 -20.37
CA LEU A 230 -15.49 -9.10 -20.54
C LEU A 230 -15.81 -10.58 -20.25
N ARG A 231 -14.90 -11.51 -20.56
CA ARG A 231 -15.08 -12.93 -20.20
C ARG A 231 -14.97 -13.14 -18.69
N ALA A 232 -14.02 -12.49 -18.03
CA ALA A 232 -13.88 -12.55 -16.58
C ALA A 232 -15.14 -12.00 -15.87
N GLU A 233 -15.63 -10.84 -16.28
CA GLU A 233 -16.86 -10.23 -15.74
C GLU A 233 -18.10 -11.14 -15.93
N ARG A 234 -18.19 -11.89 -17.05
CA ARG A 234 -19.26 -12.87 -17.24
C ARG A 234 -19.14 -14.05 -16.29
N LEU A 235 -17.94 -14.62 -16.16
CA LEU A 235 -17.69 -15.74 -15.25
C LEU A 235 -17.93 -15.36 -13.78
N GLU A 236 -17.58 -14.14 -13.38
CA GLU A 236 -17.89 -13.61 -12.05
C GLU A 236 -19.40 -13.51 -11.81
N LYS A 237 -20.18 -13.04 -12.78
CA LYS A 237 -21.65 -13.00 -12.68
C LYS A 237 -22.27 -14.39 -12.61
N GLU A 238 -21.77 -15.34 -13.39
CA GLU A 238 -22.21 -16.74 -13.34
C GLU A 238 -21.90 -17.36 -11.97
N LEU A 239 -20.70 -17.12 -11.43
CA LEU A 239 -20.30 -17.57 -10.10
C LEU A 239 -21.19 -16.95 -9.01
N GLN A 240 -21.48 -15.65 -9.10
CA GLN A 240 -22.37 -14.97 -8.16
C GLN A 240 -23.78 -15.57 -8.20
N SER A 241 -24.35 -15.76 -9.39
CA SER A 241 -25.66 -16.39 -9.55
C SER A 241 -25.69 -17.83 -8.99
N SER A 242 -24.62 -18.60 -9.20
CA SER A 242 -24.48 -19.94 -8.64
C SER A 242 -24.42 -19.92 -7.11
N ASN A 243 -23.70 -18.96 -6.51
CA ASN A 243 -23.65 -18.79 -5.05
C ASN A 243 -25.01 -18.39 -4.47
N GLU A 244 -25.75 -17.51 -5.14
CA GLU A 244 -27.11 -17.13 -4.75
C GLU A 244 -28.06 -18.34 -4.82
N GLN A 245 -27.98 -19.14 -5.89
CA GLN A 245 -28.73 -20.40 -6.01
C GLN A 245 -28.38 -21.40 -4.91
N ASN A 246 -27.09 -21.61 -4.62
CA ASN A 246 -26.64 -22.47 -3.53
C ASN A 246 -27.19 -22.00 -2.17
N THR A 247 -27.17 -20.69 -1.91
CA THR A 247 -27.74 -20.12 -0.69
C THR A 247 -29.24 -20.39 -0.57
N CYS A 248 -29.99 -20.27 -1.68
CA CYS A 248 -31.41 -20.61 -1.73
C CYS A 248 -31.64 -22.11 -1.45
N LEU A 249 -30.84 -22.99 -2.04
CA LEU A 249 -30.92 -24.44 -1.81
C LEU A 249 -30.60 -24.81 -0.35
N ILE A 250 -29.56 -24.22 0.24
CA ILE A 250 -29.23 -24.40 1.67
C ILE A 250 -30.38 -23.96 2.56
N ASN A 251 -31.02 -22.82 2.25
CA ASN A 251 -32.18 -22.36 3.00
C ASN A 251 -33.39 -23.30 2.88
N LYS A 252 -33.62 -23.88 1.70
CA LYS A 252 -34.65 -24.91 1.49
C LYS A 252 -34.31 -26.19 2.27
N LEU A 253 -33.06 -26.62 2.26
CA LEU A 253 -32.57 -27.77 3.03
C LEU A 253 -32.81 -27.57 4.53
N HIS A 254 -32.38 -26.44 5.10
CA HIS A 254 -32.62 -26.14 6.51
C HIS A 254 -34.11 -26.08 6.87
N LYS A 255 -34.99 -25.60 5.97
CA LYS A 255 -36.45 -25.64 6.21
C LYS A 255 -36.96 -27.08 6.25
N ALA A 256 -36.59 -27.91 5.28
CA ALA A 256 -36.95 -29.32 5.24
C ALA A 256 -36.42 -30.08 6.47
N GLU A 257 -35.19 -29.81 6.91
CA GLU A 257 -34.63 -30.40 8.14
C GLU A 257 -35.43 -30.03 9.39
N ARG A 258 -35.87 -28.77 9.51
CA ARG A 258 -36.75 -28.35 10.62
C ARG A 258 -38.10 -29.06 10.57
N GLU A 259 -38.69 -29.21 9.39
CA GLU A 259 -39.94 -29.95 9.20
C GLU A 259 -39.78 -31.44 9.58
N ILE A 260 -38.69 -32.09 9.13
CA ILE A 260 -38.36 -33.46 9.52
C ILE A 260 -38.22 -33.59 11.04
N ASN A 261 -37.52 -32.67 11.68
CA ASN A 261 -37.36 -32.69 13.14
C ASN A 261 -38.70 -32.53 13.86
N THR A 262 -39.58 -31.65 13.37
CA THR A 262 -40.93 -31.43 13.92
C THR A 262 -41.82 -32.65 13.72
N LEU A 263 -41.80 -33.27 12.54
CA LEU A 263 -42.54 -34.51 12.28
C LEU A 263 -41.99 -35.66 13.13
N SER A 264 -40.68 -35.75 13.29
CA SER A 264 -40.02 -36.76 14.13
C SER A 264 -40.42 -36.63 15.60
N SER A 265 -40.48 -35.41 16.15
CA SER A 265 -40.99 -35.19 17.51
C SER A 265 -42.46 -35.58 17.63
N LYS A 266 -43.30 -35.19 16.65
CA LYS A 266 -44.72 -35.56 16.60
C LYS A 266 -44.91 -37.09 16.58
N VAL A 267 -44.12 -37.81 15.80
CA VAL A 267 -44.16 -39.27 15.73
C VAL A 267 -43.75 -39.88 17.07
N LYS A 268 -42.73 -39.34 17.75
CA LYS A 268 -42.33 -39.81 19.09
C LYS A 268 -43.42 -39.57 20.13
N GLU A 269 -44.06 -38.40 20.11
CA GLU A 269 -45.19 -38.04 20.98
C GLU A 269 -46.37 -38.99 20.76
N LEU A 270 -46.80 -39.19 19.50
CA LEU A 270 -47.88 -40.11 19.17
C LEU A 270 -47.55 -41.55 19.57
N LYS A 271 -46.31 -41.99 19.35
CA LYS A 271 -45.86 -43.32 19.80
C LYS A 271 -45.93 -43.47 21.31
N HIS A 272 -45.60 -42.41 22.07
CA HIS A 272 -45.73 -42.42 23.53
C HIS A 272 -47.21 -42.42 23.96
N SER A 273 -48.04 -41.56 23.37
CA SER A 273 -49.50 -41.49 23.62
C SER A 273 -50.17 -42.83 23.35
N ASN A 274 -49.96 -43.43 22.18
CA ASN A 274 -50.51 -44.74 21.84
C ASN A 274 -50.03 -45.83 22.80
N LYS A 275 -48.78 -45.75 23.29
CA LYS A 275 -48.28 -46.70 24.29
C LYS A 275 -49.06 -46.57 25.61
N LEU A 276 -49.36 -45.34 26.04
CA LEU A 276 -50.18 -45.07 27.23
C LEU A 276 -51.63 -45.56 27.04
N GLU A 277 -52.26 -45.24 25.91
CA GLU A 277 -53.61 -45.71 25.59
C GLU A 277 -53.68 -47.24 25.55
N ILE A 278 -52.70 -47.91 24.94
CA ILE A 278 -52.61 -49.37 24.95
C ILE A 278 -52.48 -49.92 26.38
N THR A 279 -51.71 -49.26 27.25
CA THR A 279 -51.61 -49.69 28.65
C THR A 279 -52.92 -49.48 29.40
N ASP A 280 -53.62 -48.37 29.18
CA ASP A 280 -54.91 -48.08 29.81
C ASP A 280 -55.98 -49.07 29.36
N ILE A 281 -56.10 -49.33 28.06
CA ILE A 281 -57.02 -50.36 27.51
C ILE A 281 -56.70 -51.73 28.10
N LYS A 282 -55.42 -52.09 28.25
CA LYS A 282 -55.04 -53.38 28.88
C LYS A 282 -55.46 -53.44 30.35
N LEU A 283 -55.32 -52.34 31.10
CA LEU A 283 -55.75 -52.25 32.49
C LEU A 283 -57.28 -52.33 32.62
N GLU A 284 -58.03 -51.62 31.77
CA GLU A 284 -59.49 -51.69 31.72
C GLU A 284 -59.99 -53.08 31.35
N ALA A 285 -59.39 -53.71 30.33
CA ALA A 285 -59.71 -55.08 29.94
C ALA A 285 -59.43 -56.08 31.08
N ALA A 286 -58.33 -55.89 31.83
CA ALA A 286 -58.02 -56.70 33.01
C ALA A 286 -59.04 -56.50 34.15
N ARG A 287 -59.48 -55.26 34.39
CA ARG A 287 -60.53 -54.93 35.38
C ARG A 287 -61.86 -55.58 34.99
N ALA A 288 -62.31 -55.38 33.74
CA ALA A 288 -63.54 -55.96 33.22
C ALA A 288 -63.51 -57.49 33.28
N LYS A 289 -62.37 -58.12 32.98
CA LYS A 289 -62.19 -59.57 33.13
C LYS A 289 -62.35 -60.02 34.59
N SER A 290 -61.76 -59.30 35.54
CA SER A 290 -61.91 -59.61 36.97
C SER A 290 -63.35 -59.44 37.47
N GLU A 291 -64.06 -58.42 36.99
CA GLU A 291 -65.49 -58.23 37.28
C GLU A 291 -66.34 -59.37 36.72
N LEU A 292 -66.12 -59.77 35.46
CA LEU A 292 -66.79 -60.92 34.86
C LEU A 292 -66.49 -62.22 35.61
N GLU A 293 -65.27 -62.43 36.09
CA GLU A 293 -64.92 -63.59 36.92
C GLU A 293 -65.66 -63.58 38.26
N LYS A 294 -65.82 -62.40 38.89
CA LYS A 294 -66.61 -62.24 40.12
C LYS A 294 -68.09 -62.53 39.88
N GLU A 295 -68.68 -61.95 38.84
CA GLU A 295 -70.09 -62.20 38.46
C GLU A 295 -70.30 -63.68 38.11
N ARG A 296 -69.39 -64.31 37.37
CA ARG A 296 -69.43 -65.76 37.11
C ARG A 296 -69.42 -66.56 38.41
N ASN A 297 -68.52 -66.23 39.35
CA ASN A 297 -68.47 -66.92 40.64
C ASN A 297 -69.74 -66.71 41.46
N LYS A 298 -70.35 -65.52 41.41
CA LYS A 298 -71.62 -65.20 42.05
C LYS A 298 -72.76 -66.03 41.45
N ILE A 299 -72.90 -66.03 40.12
CA ILE A 299 -73.89 -66.86 39.41
C ILE A 299 -73.68 -68.34 39.73
N GLN A 300 -72.44 -68.82 39.80
CA GLN A 300 -72.14 -70.20 40.17
C GLN A 300 -72.63 -70.51 41.60
N SER A 301 -72.39 -69.61 42.57
CA SER A 301 -72.87 -69.80 43.94
C SER A 301 -74.41 -69.77 44.04
N GLU A 302 -75.07 -68.91 43.26
CA GLU A 302 -76.53 -68.87 43.17
C GLU A 302 -77.08 -70.16 42.53
N LEU A 303 -76.41 -70.67 41.49
CA LEU A 303 -76.75 -71.94 40.83
C LEU A 303 -76.61 -73.13 41.81
N ASP A 304 -75.51 -73.20 42.56
CA ASP A 304 -75.28 -74.26 43.56
C ASP A 304 -76.34 -74.20 44.67
N GLY A 305 -76.70 -72.99 45.12
CA GLY A 305 -77.80 -72.77 46.07
C GLY A 305 -79.15 -73.26 45.53
N LEU A 306 -79.51 -72.89 44.31
CA LEU A 306 -80.73 -73.36 43.65
C LEU A 306 -80.74 -74.88 43.40
N GLN A 307 -79.59 -75.48 43.12
CA GLN A 307 -79.46 -76.93 42.99
C GLN A 307 -79.74 -77.63 44.32
N SER A 308 -79.17 -77.14 45.43
CA SER A 308 -79.48 -77.63 46.78
C SER A 308 -80.97 -77.50 47.11
N ASP A 309 -81.58 -76.35 46.83
CA ASP A 309 -83.01 -76.15 47.04
C ASP A 309 -83.86 -77.11 46.20
N ASN A 310 -83.46 -77.36 44.94
CA ASN A 310 -84.13 -78.33 44.07
C ASN A 310 -84.01 -79.76 44.62
N GLU A 311 -82.86 -80.15 45.16
CA GLU A 311 -82.66 -81.44 45.81
C GLU A 311 -83.55 -81.59 47.05
N ILE A 312 -83.65 -80.55 47.89
CA ILE A 312 -84.55 -80.51 49.04
C ILE A 312 -86.01 -80.63 48.59
N LEU A 313 -86.43 -79.88 47.57
CA LEU A 313 -87.79 -79.92 47.03
C LEU A 313 -88.11 -81.28 46.40
N LYS A 314 -87.16 -81.91 45.69
CA LYS A 314 -87.30 -83.28 45.18
C LYS A 314 -87.45 -84.29 46.31
N ALA A 315 -86.64 -84.19 47.36
CA ALA A 315 -86.76 -85.05 48.54
C ALA A 315 -88.12 -84.87 49.23
N ALA A 316 -88.58 -83.63 49.36
CA ALA A 316 -89.92 -83.32 49.90
C ALA A 316 -91.03 -83.87 49.00
N ALA A 317 -90.91 -83.73 47.67
CA ALA A 317 -91.88 -84.28 46.72
C ALA A 317 -91.94 -85.81 46.78
N GLU A 318 -90.80 -86.48 46.87
CA GLU A 318 -90.76 -87.95 46.98
C GLU A 318 -91.34 -88.42 48.33
N HIS A 319 -91.08 -87.71 49.43
CA HIS A 319 -91.72 -87.95 50.72
C HIS A 319 -93.26 -87.80 50.64
N HIS A 320 -93.76 -86.73 50.00
CA HIS A 320 -95.20 -86.54 49.80
C HIS A 320 -95.82 -87.62 48.90
N LYS A 321 -95.09 -88.09 47.89
CA LYS A 321 -95.52 -89.19 47.03
C LYS A 321 -95.66 -90.51 47.81
N VAL A 322 -94.74 -90.80 48.75
CA VAL A 322 -94.87 -91.96 49.66
C VAL A 322 -96.10 -91.82 50.55
N LEU A 323 -96.33 -90.65 51.14
CA LEU A 323 -97.53 -90.35 51.92
C LEU A 323 -98.83 -90.51 51.11
N LEU A 324 -98.85 -90.07 49.85
CA LEU A 324 -99.98 -90.26 48.95
C LEU A 324 -100.24 -91.73 48.67
N VAL A 325 -99.20 -92.55 48.44
CA VAL A 325 -99.34 -94.00 48.27
C VAL A 325 -99.87 -94.68 49.54
N GLU A 326 -99.47 -94.22 50.73
CA GLU A 326 -100.02 -94.68 52.00
C GLU A 326 -101.51 -94.31 52.15
N LYS A 327 -101.89 -93.09 51.73
CA LYS A 327 -103.29 -92.64 51.69
C LYS A 327 -104.13 -93.40 50.67
N ASP A 328 -103.60 -93.69 49.49
CA ASP A 328 -104.26 -94.52 48.48
C ASP A 328 -104.49 -95.94 49.02
N ARG A 329 -103.54 -96.53 49.76
CA ARG A 329 -103.74 -97.82 50.45
C ARG A 329 -104.84 -97.76 51.52
N GLU A 330 -105.00 -96.63 52.20
CA GLU A 330 -106.10 -96.40 53.15
C GLU A 330 -107.46 -96.25 52.43
N LEU A 331 -107.50 -95.54 51.30
CA LEU A 331 -108.68 -95.37 50.45
C LEU A 331 -109.11 -96.68 49.78
N ILE A 332 -108.18 -97.52 49.34
CA ILE A 332 -108.47 -98.86 48.80
C ILE A 332 -109.23 -99.72 49.83
N ARG A 333 -108.86 -99.66 51.12
CA ARG A 333 -109.60 -100.35 52.20
C ARG A 333 -111.03 -99.80 52.37
N LYS A 334 -111.26 -98.50 52.12
CA LYS A 334 -112.60 -97.88 52.13
C LYS A 334 -113.42 -98.21 50.88
N VAL A 335 -112.78 -98.30 49.70
CA VAL A 335 -113.42 -98.67 48.42
C VAL A 335 -113.82 -100.14 48.37
N GLN A 336 -113.12 -101.04 49.06
CA GLN A 336 -113.55 -102.43 49.24
C GLN A 336 -114.84 -102.57 50.09
N ALA A 337 -115.11 -101.61 50.99
CA ALA A 337 -116.39 -101.53 51.70
C ALA A 337 -117.52 -100.90 50.84
N ALA A 338 -117.18 -99.99 49.91
CA ALA A 338 -118.16 -99.35 49.01
C ALA A 338 -118.49 -100.17 47.74
N LYS A 339 -117.67 -101.16 47.38
CA LYS A 339 -117.92 -102.08 46.24
C LYS A 339 -119.11 -103.01 46.45
N GLU A 340 -119.50 -103.29 47.69
CA GLU A 340 -120.71 -104.05 48.00
C GLU A 340 -122.00 -103.24 47.76
N GLU A 341 -121.94 -101.90 47.78
CA GLU A 341 -123.06 -100.99 47.48
C GLU A 341 -123.18 -100.60 45.99
N GLY A 342 -122.11 -100.77 45.18
CA GLY A 342 -122.03 -100.28 43.80
C GLY A 342 -122.74 -101.13 42.73
N TYR A 343 -123.06 -102.40 43.01
CA TYR A 343 -123.74 -103.29 42.04
C TYR A 343 -125.16 -102.83 41.68
N GLN A 344 -125.78 -101.97 42.49
CA GLN A 344 -127.16 -101.52 42.29
C GLN A 344 -127.30 -100.25 41.42
N LYS A 345 -126.21 -99.59 41.00
CA LYS A 345 -126.27 -98.28 40.31
C LYS A 345 -125.82 -98.26 38.84
N LEU A 346 -125.44 -99.41 38.26
CA LEU A 346 -124.94 -99.53 36.87
C LEU A 346 -126.03 -99.30 35.79
N VAL A 347 -127.31 -99.30 36.16
CA VAL A 347 -128.45 -99.23 35.22
C VAL A 347 -128.72 -97.81 34.69
N VAL A 348 -128.21 -96.75 35.35
CA VAL A 348 -128.64 -95.36 35.08
C VAL A 348 -127.77 -94.64 34.03
N LEU A 349 -126.54 -95.06 33.78
CA LEU A 349 -125.60 -94.32 32.92
C LEU A 349 -125.74 -94.58 31.42
N GLN A 350 -126.81 -95.23 30.98
CA GLN A 350 -127.06 -95.51 29.57
C GLN A 350 -127.84 -94.37 28.85
N ASP A 351 -128.40 -93.42 29.60
CA ASP A 351 -129.23 -92.32 29.08
C ASP A 351 -128.44 -91.02 28.73
N GLU A 352 -127.21 -90.84 29.20
CA GLU A 352 -126.45 -89.58 29.02
C GLU A 352 -125.72 -89.44 27.65
N LYS A 353 -125.84 -90.44 26.78
CA LYS A 353 -125.17 -90.45 25.46
C LYS A 353 -125.83 -89.51 24.44
N LEU A 354 -127.10 -89.13 24.63
CA LEU A 354 -127.92 -88.44 23.63
C LEU A 354 -127.70 -86.90 23.58
N GLU A 355 -127.05 -86.30 24.58
CA GLU A 355 -126.92 -84.83 24.71
C GLU A 355 -125.71 -84.21 23.97
N LEU A 356 -124.76 -85.02 23.48
CA LEU A 356 -123.53 -84.52 22.87
C LEU A 356 -123.65 -84.15 21.39
N GLU A 357 -124.74 -84.54 20.72
CA GLU A 357 -124.92 -84.30 19.27
C GLU A 357 -125.38 -82.86 18.92
N ASN A 358 -125.89 -82.08 19.88
CA ASN A 358 -126.39 -80.70 19.63
C ASN A 358 -125.33 -79.58 19.71
N LYS A 359 -124.07 -79.86 20.07
CA LYS A 359 -123.00 -78.83 20.25
C LYS A 359 -122.19 -78.49 18.98
N LEU A 360 -122.45 -79.16 17.86
CA LEU A 360 -121.66 -78.99 16.63
C LEU A 360 -122.07 -77.75 15.81
N ALA A 361 -123.30 -77.25 15.99
CA ALA A 361 -123.88 -76.18 15.17
C ALA A 361 -123.37 -74.76 15.51
N ASP A 362 -122.87 -74.52 16.73
CA ASP A 362 -122.45 -73.18 17.17
C ASP A 362 -121.04 -72.76 16.68
N LEU A 363 -120.21 -73.72 16.23
CA LEU A 363 -118.82 -73.46 15.81
C LEU A 363 -118.70 -72.84 14.39
N GLU A 364 -119.71 -73.00 13.53
CA GLU A 364 -119.66 -72.46 12.16
C GLU A 364 -119.88 -70.94 12.11
N LYS A 365 -120.51 -70.33 13.12
CA LYS A 365 -120.77 -68.88 13.19
C LYS A 365 -119.53 -68.05 13.57
N MET A 366 -118.66 -68.59 14.43
CA MET A 366 -117.43 -67.93 14.91
C MET A 366 -116.36 -67.74 13.82
N LYS A 367 -116.41 -68.54 12.74
CA LYS A 367 -115.41 -68.49 11.65
C LYS A 367 -115.53 -67.24 10.78
N VAL A 368 -116.76 -66.78 10.51
CA VAL A 368 -117.00 -65.65 9.59
C VAL A 368 -116.55 -64.32 10.20
N GLU A 369 -116.71 -64.14 11.52
CA GLU A 369 -116.29 -62.92 12.23
C GLU A 369 -114.76 -62.77 12.26
N HIS A 370 -114.03 -63.88 12.35
CA HIS A 370 -112.56 -63.90 12.32
C HIS A 370 -111.98 -63.51 10.95
N ASP A 371 -112.67 -63.81 9.86
CA ASP A 371 -112.23 -63.46 8.50
C ASP A 371 -112.39 -61.96 8.21
N VAL A 372 -113.45 -61.32 8.73
CA VAL A 372 -113.66 -59.86 8.63
C VAL A 372 -112.60 -59.08 9.42
N TRP A 373 -112.22 -59.57 10.60
CA TRP A 373 -111.17 -58.95 11.42
C TRP A 373 -109.80 -58.96 10.73
N ARG A 374 -109.41 -60.10 10.11
CA ARG A 374 -108.15 -60.21 9.34
C ARG A 374 -108.10 -59.26 8.15
N GLN A 375 -109.22 -59.05 7.46
CA GLN A 375 -109.25 -58.13 6.32
C GLN A 375 -109.06 -56.67 6.76
N SER A 376 -109.66 -56.27 7.89
CA SER A 376 -109.47 -54.92 8.44
C SER A 376 -108.02 -54.68 8.91
N GLU A 377 -107.36 -55.68 9.49
CA GLU A 377 -105.95 -55.57 9.89
C GLU A 377 -105.03 -55.39 8.67
N LYS A 378 -105.30 -56.11 7.58
CA LYS A 378 -104.56 -56.00 6.32
C LYS A 378 -104.66 -54.59 5.72
N ASP A 379 -105.86 -54.03 5.65
CA ASP A 379 -106.09 -52.69 5.08
C ASP A 379 -105.35 -51.60 5.90
N GLN A 380 -105.26 -51.76 7.23
CA GLN A 380 -104.48 -50.85 8.10
C GLN A 380 -102.97 -50.91 7.82
N TYR A 381 -102.40 -52.08 7.54
CA TYR A 381 -100.98 -52.20 7.20
C TYR A 381 -100.69 -51.62 5.81
N GLU A 382 -101.61 -51.76 4.85
CA GLU A 382 -101.46 -51.17 3.51
C GLU A 382 -101.52 -49.63 3.54
N GLU A 383 -102.37 -49.04 4.39
CA GLU A 383 -102.42 -47.59 4.62
C GLU A 383 -101.12 -47.07 5.25
N LYS A 384 -100.59 -47.77 6.27
CA LYS A 384 -99.30 -47.43 6.91
C LYS A 384 -98.12 -47.53 5.93
N LEU A 385 -98.12 -48.52 5.04
CA LEU A 385 -97.10 -48.68 4.02
C LEU A 385 -97.14 -47.52 3.02
N ARG A 386 -98.33 -47.11 2.56
CA ARG A 386 -98.49 -45.95 1.66
C ARG A 386 -98.03 -44.64 2.31
N ALA A 387 -98.37 -44.43 3.58
CA ALA A 387 -97.91 -43.25 4.34
C ALA A 387 -96.38 -43.23 4.49
N SER A 388 -95.76 -44.38 4.77
CA SER A 388 -94.30 -44.50 4.88
C SER A 388 -93.60 -44.23 3.53
N GLN A 389 -94.15 -44.71 2.42
CA GLN A 389 -93.59 -44.47 1.08
C GLN A 389 -93.64 -42.99 0.68
N MET A 390 -94.74 -42.28 0.98
CA MET A 390 -94.82 -40.83 0.74
C MET A 390 -93.82 -40.05 1.60
N ALA A 391 -93.63 -40.43 2.87
CA ALA A 391 -92.63 -39.82 3.74
C ALA A 391 -91.18 -40.08 3.24
N GLU A 392 -90.90 -41.28 2.73
CA GLU A 392 -89.63 -41.60 2.08
C GLU A 392 -89.39 -40.72 0.84
N GLU A 393 -90.41 -40.51 0.00
CA GLU A 393 -90.26 -39.69 -1.20
C GLU A 393 -89.99 -38.20 -0.88
N ILE A 394 -90.61 -37.67 0.18
CA ILE A 394 -90.36 -36.30 0.67
C ILE A 394 -88.93 -36.16 1.19
N THR A 395 -88.49 -37.05 2.08
CA THR A 395 -87.13 -37.03 2.62
C THR A 395 -86.07 -37.24 1.52
N ARG A 396 -86.37 -38.04 0.49
CA ARG A 396 -85.52 -38.21 -0.69
C ARG A 396 -85.37 -36.92 -1.51
N LYS A 397 -86.47 -36.17 -1.72
CA LYS A 397 -86.43 -34.86 -2.40
C LYS A 397 -85.66 -33.82 -1.59
N GLU A 398 -85.84 -33.80 -0.27
CA GLU A 398 -85.07 -32.94 0.63
C GLU A 398 -83.58 -33.26 0.61
N LEU A 399 -83.22 -34.55 0.65
CA LEU A 399 -81.84 -35.01 0.54
C LEU A 399 -81.19 -34.57 -0.79
N GLN A 400 -81.94 -34.66 -1.90
CA GLN A 400 -81.46 -34.20 -3.21
C GLN A 400 -81.23 -32.68 -3.23
N SER A 401 -82.14 -31.90 -2.64
CA SER A 401 -81.99 -30.44 -2.47
C SER A 401 -80.77 -30.07 -1.64
N ILE A 402 -80.53 -30.77 -0.53
CA ILE A 402 -79.36 -30.56 0.33
C ILE A 402 -78.06 -30.93 -0.40
N ARG A 403 -78.04 -32.02 -1.17
CA ARG A 403 -76.87 -32.42 -1.99
C ARG A 403 -76.49 -31.35 -3.02
N LEU A 404 -77.47 -30.75 -3.70
CA LEU A 404 -77.24 -29.65 -4.64
C LEU A 404 -76.66 -28.41 -3.94
N LYS A 405 -77.20 -28.02 -2.78
CA LYS A 405 -76.66 -26.91 -1.97
C LYS A 405 -75.24 -27.18 -1.49
N LEU A 406 -74.93 -28.41 -1.10
CA LEU A 406 -73.58 -28.81 -0.70
C LEU A 406 -72.60 -28.73 -1.87
N GLN A 407 -72.97 -29.23 -3.06
CA GLN A 407 -72.14 -29.08 -4.27
C GLN A 407 -71.86 -27.62 -4.60
N GLN A 408 -72.86 -26.74 -4.49
CA GLN A 408 -72.68 -25.31 -4.74
C GLN A 408 -71.74 -24.66 -3.72
N GLN A 409 -71.84 -25.04 -2.44
CA GLN A 409 -70.92 -24.59 -1.39
C GLN A 409 -69.48 -25.05 -1.65
N ILE A 410 -69.28 -26.29 -2.09
CA ILE A 410 -67.94 -26.82 -2.45
C ILE A 410 -67.31 -25.96 -3.54
N VAL A 411 -68.04 -25.65 -4.62
CA VAL A 411 -67.53 -24.81 -5.71
C VAL A 411 -67.19 -23.39 -5.23
N THR A 412 -67.98 -22.83 -4.31
CA THR A 412 -67.72 -21.51 -3.74
C THR A 412 -66.46 -21.52 -2.86
N ILE A 413 -66.26 -22.58 -2.07
CA ILE A 413 -65.05 -22.76 -1.26
C ILE A 413 -63.82 -22.92 -2.16
N GLU A 414 -63.89 -23.74 -3.20
CA GLU A 414 -62.79 -23.92 -4.16
C GLU A 414 -62.41 -22.60 -4.86
N HIS A 415 -63.41 -21.76 -5.19
CA HIS A 415 -63.15 -20.46 -5.78
C HIS A 415 -62.47 -19.50 -4.79
N ALA A 416 -62.96 -19.43 -3.55
CA ALA A 416 -62.35 -18.63 -2.49
C ALA A 416 -60.92 -19.08 -2.14
N GLU A 417 -60.64 -20.39 -2.20
CA GLU A 417 -59.28 -20.92 -2.03
C GLU A 417 -58.35 -20.52 -3.18
N LYS A 418 -58.84 -20.51 -4.42
CA LYS A 418 -58.07 -20.01 -5.58
C LYS A 418 -57.74 -18.53 -5.42
N GLU A 419 -58.73 -17.69 -5.10
CA GLU A 419 -58.51 -16.25 -4.87
C GLU A 419 -57.54 -16.00 -3.71
N LYS A 420 -57.61 -16.80 -2.64
CA LYS A 420 -56.67 -16.73 -1.52
C LYS A 420 -55.24 -17.05 -1.95
N ASN A 421 -55.05 -18.07 -2.77
CA ASN A 421 -53.73 -18.44 -3.29
C ASN A 421 -53.17 -17.35 -4.21
N GLU A 422 -53.99 -16.83 -5.14
CA GLU A 422 -53.61 -15.72 -6.01
C GLU A 422 -53.25 -14.45 -5.20
N ASN A 423 -54.00 -14.15 -4.14
CA ASN A 423 -53.68 -13.03 -3.24
C ASN A 423 -52.35 -13.24 -2.52
N SER A 424 -52.04 -14.48 -2.11
CA SER A 424 -50.77 -14.82 -1.49
C SER A 424 -49.59 -14.68 -2.46
N ASP A 425 -49.77 -15.08 -3.72
CA ASP A 425 -48.77 -14.93 -4.78
C ASP A 425 -48.52 -13.45 -5.10
N LEU A 426 -49.58 -12.65 -5.21
CA LEU A 426 -49.47 -11.20 -5.40
C LEU A 426 -48.77 -10.52 -4.23
N ARG A 427 -49.06 -10.91 -2.98
CA ARG A 427 -48.35 -10.39 -1.79
C ARG A 427 -46.87 -10.76 -1.81
N GLN A 428 -46.54 -11.98 -2.23
CA GLN A 428 -45.16 -12.42 -2.37
C GLN A 428 -44.42 -11.63 -3.47
N GLN A 429 -45.07 -11.36 -4.60
CA GLN A 429 -44.54 -10.51 -5.66
C GLN A 429 -44.31 -9.08 -5.18
N ILE A 430 -45.29 -8.47 -4.49
CA ILE A 430 -45.14 -7.13 -3.90
C ILE A 430 -43.97 -7.08 -2.93
N SER A 431 -43.83 -8.08 -2.05
CA SER A 431 -42.70 -8.16 -1.12
C SER A 431 -41.37 -8.29 -1.85
N SER A 432 -41.30 -9.08 -2.92
CA SER A 432 -40.08 -9.24 -3.73
C SER A 432 -39.69 -7.94 -4.45
N LEU A 433 -40.68 -7.23 -5.03
CA LEU A 433 -40.46 -5.94 -5.67
C LEU A 433 -40.03 -4.88 -4.65
N GLN A 434 -40.58 -4.92 -3.44
CA GLN A 434 -40.20 -3.99 -2.38
C GLN A 434 -38.76 -4.21 -1.91
N ILE A 435 -38.29 -5.47 -1.84
CA ILE A 435 -36.87 -5.80 -1.59
C ILE A 435 -35.97 -5.32 -2.73
N GLN A 436 -36.41 -5.44 -3.98
CA GLN A 436 -35.64 -4.91 -5.12
C GLN A 436 -35.54 -3.39 -5.08
N VAL A 437 -36.64 -2.69 -4.76
CA VAL A 437 -36.65 -1.23 -4.62
C VAL A 437 -35.73 -0.77 -3.49
N THR A 438 -35.75 -1.43 -2.33
CA THR A 438 -34.82 -1.07 -1.24
C THR A 438 -33.37 -1.38 -1.59
N SER A 439 -33.10 -2.49 -2.27
CA SER A 439 -31.75 -2.82 -2.77
C SER A 439 -31.24 -1.78 -3.79
N LEU A 440 -32.10 -1.33 -4.70
CA LEU A 440 -31.74 -0.30 -5.68
C LEU A 440 -31.51 1.05 -5.02
N ALA A 441 -32.35 1.44 -4.05
CA ALA A 441 -32.15 2.67 -3.28
C ALA A 441 -30.86 2.64 -2.45
N GLN A 442 -30.47 1.48 -1.91
CA GLN A 442 -29.19 1.30 -1.22
C GLN A 442 -28.02 1.50 -2.20
N SER A 443 -28.09 0.84 -3.37
CA SER A 443 -27.07 1.00 -4.42
C SER A 443 -26.96 2.43 -4.94
N GLU A 444 -28.07 3.15 -5.07
CA GLU A 444 -28.09 4.56 -5.47
C GLU A 444 -27.38 5.43 -4.44
N ASN A 445 -27.64 5.20 -3.14
CA ASN A 445 -26.96 5.91 -2.06
C ASN A 445 -25.46 5.62 -2.02
N ASP A 446 -25.05 4.36 -2.22
CA ASP A 446 -23.63 3.99 -2.27
C ASP A 446 -22.90 4.66 -3.45
N LEU A 447 -23.56 4.73 -4.61
CA LEU A 447 -23.03 5.46 -5.78
C LEU A 447 -22.95 6.97 -5.53
N LEU A 448 -23.96 7.57 -4.87
CA LEU A 448 -23.95 8.97 -4.47
C LEU A 448 -22.78 9.28 -3.52
N ASN A 449 -22.57 8.43 -2.51
CA ASN A 449 -21.46 8.55 -1.57
C ASN A 449 -20.10 8.43 -2.27
N SER A 450 -19.95 7.44 -3.17
CA SER A 450 -18.72 7.29 -3.96
C SER A 450 -18.48 8.51 -4.86
N ASN A 451 -19.52 9.08 -5.46
CA ASN A 451 -19.41 10.26 -6.32
C ASN A 451 -18.96 11.49 -5.51
N GLN A 452 -19.50 11.65 -4.30
CA GLN A 452 -19.10 12.73 -3.38
C GLN A 452 -17.62 12.61 -2.97
N MET A 453 -17.16 11.41 -2.61
CA MET A 453 -15.75 11.15 -2.28
C MET A 453 -14.82 11.46 -3.46
N LEU A 454 -15.22 11.11 -4.69
CA LEU A 454 -14.45 11.43 -5.90
C LEU A 454 -14.40 12.94 -6.15
N LYS A 455 -15.49 13.67 -5.96
CA LYS A 455 -15.51 15.14 -6.07
C LYS A 455 -14.56 15.79 -5.08
N GLU A 456 -14.56 15.34 -3.83
CA GLU A 456 -13.65 15.86 -2.78
C GLU A 456 -12.18 15.56 -3.10
N MET A 457 -11.89 14.36 -3.60
CA MET A 457 -10.54 13.98 -4.06
C MET A 457 -10.08 14.89 -5.23
N VAL A 458 -10.95 15.12 -6.21
CA VAL A 458 -10.66 15.99 -7.35
C VAL A 458 -10.39 17.42 -6.89
N GLU A 459 -11.18 17.95 -5.96
CA GLU A 459 -10.98 19.33 -5.49
C GLU A 459 -9.68 19.47 -4.68
N ARG A 460 -9.31 18.44 -3.89
CA ARG A 460 -8.02 18.38 -3.21
C ARG A 460 -6.85 18.36 -4.19
N LEU A 461 -6.91 17.49 -5.21
CA LEU A 461 -5.88 17.42 -6.25
C LEU A 461 -5.75 18.73 -7.03
N LYS A 462 -6.88 19.41 -7.34
CA LYS A 462 -6.84 20.74 -7.96
C LYS A 462 -6.14 21.76 -7.07
N GLN A 463 -6.39 21.75 -5.77
CA GLN A 463 -5.74 22.65 -4.84
C GLN A 463 -4.24 22.37 -4.75
N GLU A 464 -3.83 21.10 -4.68
CA GLU A 464 -2.42 20.70 -4.74
C GLU A 464 -1.75 21.16 -6.04
N CYS A 465 -2.41 21.00 -7.19
CA CYS A 465 -1.91 21.48 -8.47
C CYS A 465 -1.72 23.01 -8.50
N ARG A 466 -2.65 23.76 -7.91
CA ARG A 466 -2.51 25.23 -7.77
C ARG A 466 -1.32 25.58 -6.87
N ASN A 467 -1.15 24.86 -5.76
CA ASN A 467 -0.05 25.08 -4.83
C ASN A 467 1.31 24.80 -5.50
N PHE A 468 1.44 23.67 -6.22
CA PHE A 468 2.67 23.34 -6.94
C PHE A 468 2.99 24.33 -8.05
N ARG A 469 1.98 24.81 -8.80
CA ARG A 469 2.20 25.89 -9.79
C ARG A 469 2.70 27.17 -9.13
N SER A 470 2.08 27.59 -8.03
CA SER A 470 2.53 28.79 -7.31
C SER A 470 3.96 28.65 -6.76
N GLN A 471 4.34 27.46 -6.29
CA GLN A 471 5.72 27.20 -5.86
C GLN A 471 6.71 27.22 -7.03
N ALA A 472 6.34 26.63 -8.17
CA ALA A 472 7.17 26.66 -9.38
C ALA A 472 7.37 28.08 -9.90
N GLU A 473 6.31 28.90 -9.94
CA GLU A 473 6.39 30.32 -10.32
C GLU A 473 7.31 31.11 -9.39
N LYS A 474 7.23 30.88 -8.07
CA LYS A 474 8.14 31.52 -7.11
C LYS A 474 9.59 31.10 -7.31
N ALA A 475 9.85 29.81 -7.49
CA ALA A 475 11.19 29.30 -7.73
C ALA A 475 11.77 29.83 -9.06
N GLN A 476 10.94 29.96 -10.09
CA GLN A 476 11.32 30.58 -11.36
C GLN A 476 11.69 32.06 -11.17
N LEU A 477 10.84 32.84 -10.50
CA LEU A 477 11.11 34.26 -10.23
C LEU A 477 12.38 34.47 -9.40
N GLU A 478 12.63 33.61 -8.40
CA GLU A 478 13.87 33.64 -7.63
C GLU A 478 15.09 33.33 -8.49
N ALA A 479 15.00 32.31 -9.36
CA ALA A 479 16.07 31.98 -10.30
C ALA A 479 16.35 33.13 -11.28
N GLU A 480 15.32 33.73 -11.86
CA GLU A 480 15.43 34.90 -12.75
C GLU A 480 16.11 36.07 -12.02
N LYS A 481 15.68 36.39 -10.80
CA LYS A 481 16.30 37.44 -9.99
C LYS A 481 17.78 37.16 -9.72
N THR A 482 18.14 35.93 -9.36
CA THR A 482 19.56 35.57 -9.13
C THR A 482 20.40 35.67 -10.40
N LEU A 483 19.82 35.35 -11.56
CA LEU A 483 20.48 35.50 -12.86
C LEU A 483 20.74 36.97 -13.17
N GLU A 484 19.74 37.84 -12.96
CA GLU A 484 19.88 39.29 -13.14
C GLU A 484 20.96 39.86 -12.22
N GLU A 485 20.98 39.48 -10.94
CA GLU A 485 22.03 39.89 -9.99
C GLU A 485 23.43 39.45 -10.46
N LYS A 486 23.58 38.22 -10.96
CA LYS A 486 24.84 37.72 -11.53
C LYS A 486 25.25 38.48 -12.79
N GLN A 487 24.30 38.82 -13.64
CA GLN A 487 24.54 39.59 -14.86
C GLN A 487 25.02 41.01 -14.54
N ILE A 488 24.43 41.66 -13.54
CA ILE A 488 24.86 42.98 -13.05
C ILE A 488 26.30 42.89 -12.52
N GLN A 489 26.60 41.91 -11.66
CA GLN A 489 27.96 41.71 -11.13
C GLN A 489 28.99 41.52 -12.26
N TRP A 490 28.65 40.70 -13.26
CA TRP A 490 29.53 40.49 -14.41
C TRP A 490 29.73 41.77 -15.23
N LEU A 491 28.68 42.57 -15.44
CA LEU A 491 28.80 43.86 -16.15
C LEU A 491 29.68 44.85 -15.38
N GLU A 492 29.57 44.90 -14.05
CA GLU A 492 30.43 45.74 -13.20
C GLU A 492 31.89 45.29 -13.26
N GLU A 493 32.17 44.00 -13.18
CA GLU A 493 33.52 43.45 -13.30
C GLU A 493 34.11 43.71 -14.68
N LYS A 494 33.32 43.51 -15.73
CA LYS A 494 33.68 43.84 -17.11
C LYS A 494 34.05 45.31 -17.22
N HIS A 495 33.25 46.22 -16.64
CA HIS A 495 33.55 47.65 -16.67
C HIS A 495 34.87 47.98 -15.94
N LYS A 496 35.09 47.41 -14.75
CA LYS A 496 36.35 47.58 -13.99
C LYS A 496 37.56 47.06 -14.76
N LEU A 497 37.44 45.95 -15.46
CA LEU A 497 38.52 45.42 -16.30
C LEU A 497 38.77 46.32 -17.51
N GLN A 498 37.71 46.82 -18.15
CA GLN A 498 37.82 47.76 -19.26
C GLN A 498 38.57 49.03 -18.83
N GLU A 499 38.23 49.59 -17.67
CA GLU A 499 38.89 50.77 -17.09
C GLU A 499 40.37 50.51 -16.80
N ARG A 500 40.72 49.33 -16.26
CA ARG A 500 42.12 48.93 -16.06
C ARG A 500 42.89 48.78 -17.37
N ILE A 501 42.24 48.30 -18.43
CA ILE A 501 42.84 48.18 -19.76
C ILE A 501 43.11 49.59 -20.32
N THR A 502 42.13 50.50 -20.27
CA THR A 502 42.31 51.87 -20.75
C THR A 502 43.42 52.60 -19.98
N ASP A 503 43.47 52.46 -18.65
CA ASP A 503 44.55 53.00 -17.82
C ASP A 503 45.94 52.47 -18.23
N ARG A 504 46.03 51.17 -18.54
CA ARG A 504 47.27 50.52 -18.98
C ARG A 504 47.67 51.00 -20.37
N GLU A 505 46.72 51.15 -21.28
CA GLU A 505 46.93 51.68 -22.63
C GLU A 505 47.40 53.13 -22.60
N GLU A 506 46.81 53.97 -21.76
CA GLU A 506 47.25 55.35 -21.57
C GLU A 506 48.68 55.41 -21.03
N LYS A 507 49.00 54.62 -20.01
CA LYS A 507 50.38 54.53 -19.47
C LYS A 507 51.37 54.04 -20.52
N TYR A 508 50.98 53.06 -21.33
CA TYR A 508 51.80 52.57 -22.43
C TYR A 508 52.03 53.66 -23.49
N ASN A 509 50.99 54.39 -23.88
CA ASN A 509 51.09 55.49 -24.83
C ASN A 509 52.00 56.61 -24.31
N GLN A 510 51.86 56.99 -23.04
CA GLN A 510 52.75 57.96 -22.39
C GLN A 510 54.21 57.49 -22.38
N ALA A 511 54.46 56.21 -22.09
CA ALA A 511 55.81 55.64 -22.12
C ALA A 511 56.40 55.62 -23.55
N LYS A 512 55.58 55.24 -24.53
CA LYS A 512 55.93 55.25 -25.96
C LYS A 512 56.30 56.65 -26.44
N GLU A 513 55.53 57.67 -26.08
CA GLU A 513 55.86 59.07 -26.41
C GLU A 513 57.15 59.55 -25.74
N LYS A 514 57.38 59.21 -24.46
CA LYS A 514 58.62 59.54 -23.75
C LYS A 514 59.82 58.90 -24.43
N LEU A 515 59.70 57.63 -24.82
CA LEU A 515 60.74 56.90 -25.56
C LEU A 515 60.99 57.55 -26.93
N GLN A 516 59.95 57.92 -27.66
CA GLN A 516 60.08 58.60 -28.95
C GLN A 516 60.76 59.97 -28.81
N ARG A 517 60.40 60.75 -27.78
CA ARG A 517 61.08 62.02 -27.44
C ARG A 517 62.55 61.80 -27.11
N ALA A 518 62.87 60.78 -26.31
CA ALA A 518 64.24 60.41 -25.99
C ALA A 518 65.03 59.97 -27.24
N ALA A 519 64.42 59.19 -28.14
CA ALA A 519 65.02 58.77 -29.39
C ALA A 519 65.31 59.97 -30.33
N ILE A 520 64.38 60.94 -30.44
CA ILE A 520 64.58 62.17 -31.20
C ILE A 520 65.70 63.02 -30.58
N ALA A 521 65.72 63.17 -29.25
CA ALA A 521 66.78 63.89 -28.55
C ALA A 521 68.16 63.23 -28.76
N GLN A 522 68.22 61.90 -28.72
CA GLN A 522 69.44 61.14 -28.98
C GLN A 522 69.88 61.29 -30.45
N LYS A 523 68.94 61.27 -31.41
CA LYS A 523 69.24 61.52 -32.83
C LYS A 523 69.82 62.93 -33.04
N LYS A 524 69.26 63.95 -32.37
CA LYS A 524 69.80 65.33 -32.38
C LYS A 524 71.21 65.41 -31.77
N ARG A 525 71.44 64.77 -30.61
CA ARG A 525 72.78 64.69 -29.99
C ARG A 525 73.78 64.02 -30.92
N LYS A 526 73.41 62.89 -31.53
CA LYS A 526 74.26 62.17 -32.49
C LYS A 526 74.63 63.07 -33.68
N SER A 527 73.66 63.76 -34.27
CA SER A 527 73.90 64.73 -35.35
C SER A 527 74.82 65.88 -34.94
N LEU A 528 74.66 66.45 -33.74
CA LEU A 528 75.55 67.50 -33.23
C LEU A 528 76.97 66.98 -33.02
N HIS A 529 77.14 65.78 -32.47
CA HIS A 529 78.43 65.14 -32.32
C HIS A 529 79.09 64.84 -33.66
N GLU A 530 78.33 64.33 -34.62
CA GLU A 530 78.78 64.06 -35.98
C GLU A 530 79.22 65.35 -36.70
N ASN A 531 78.45 66.44 -36.58
CA ASN A 531 78.83 67.76 -37.09
C ASN A 531 80.08 68.32 -36.39
N LYS A 532 80.21 68.13 -35.09
CA LYS A 532 81.41 68.55 -34.34
C LYS A 532 82.64 67.73 -34.77
N LEU A 533 82.47 66.42 -34.97
CA LEU A 533 83.51 65.53 -35.48
C LEU A 533 83.94 65.98 -36.87
N LYS A 534 82.98 66.25 -37.76
CA LYS A 534 83.24 66.74 -39.11
C LYS A 534 84.00 68.07 -39.14
N ARG A 535 83.61 69.05 -38.30
CA ARG A 535 84.36 70.32 -38.16
C ARG A 535 85.78 70.11 -37.62
N LEU A 536 85.95 69.19 -36.69
CA LEU A 536 87.29 68.85 -36.18
C LEU A 536 88.11 68.17 -37.27
N GLN A 537 87.50 67.32 -38.09
CA GLN A 537 88.13 66.65 -39.23
C GLN A 537 88.53 67.65 -40.32
N GLU A 538 87.64 68.56 -40.71
CA GLU A 538 87.94 69.70 -41.60
C GLU A 538 89.07 70.58 -41.03
N LYS A 539 89.09 70.81 -39.71
CA LYS A 539 90.17 71.57 -39.06
C LYS A 539 91.50 70.82 -39.07
N VAL A 540 91.47 69.49 -38.93
CA VAL A 540 92.65 68.64 -39.09
C VAL A 540 93.15 68.71 -40.53
N GLU A 541 92.27 68.57 -41.53
CA GLU A 541 92.61 68.69 -42.95
C GLU A 541 93.22 70.06 -43.28
N VAL A 542 92.66 71.15 -42.75
CA VAL A 542 93.22 72.51 -42.92
C VAL A 542 94.60 72.64 -42.24
N LEU A 543 94.78 72.05 -41.06
CA LEU A 543 96.08 72.06 -40.37
C LEU A 543 97.10 71.18 -41.09
N GLU A 544 96.68 70.06 -41.68
CA GLU A 544 97.51 69.22 -42.55
C GLU A 544 97.90 69.97 -43.83
N ALA A 545 96.96 70.65 -44.49
CA ALA A 545 97.25 71.52 -45.63
C ALA A 545 98.16 72.70 -45.25
N LYS A 546 97.99 73.29 -44.06
CA LYS A 546 98.88 74.34 -43.54
C LYS A 546 100.27 73.79 -43.23
N LYS A 547 100.35 72.56 -42.74
CA LYS A 547 101.61 71.85 -42.52
C LYS A 547 102.30 71.56 -43.84
N GLU A 548 101.58 71.10 -44.86
CA GLU A 548 102.09 70.92 -46.22
C GLU A 548 102.54 72.26 -46.83
N GLU A 549 101.76 73.34 -46.68
CA GLU A 549 102.15 74.69 -47.11
C GLU A 549 103.44 75.14 -46.42
N LEU A 550 103.54 74.99 -45.10
CA LEU A 550 104.76 75.27 -44.35
C LEU A 550 105.91 74.34 -44.73
N GLU A 551 105.67 73.08 -45.07
CA GLU A 551 106.68 72.17 -45.60
C GLU A 551 107.15 72.61 -46.99
N THR A 552 106.26 73.12 -47.85
CA THR A 552 106.63 73.71 -49.15
C THR A 552 107.36 75.04 -49.00
N GLU A 553 106.98 75.89 -48.04
CA GLU A 553 107.67 77.14 -47.70
C GLU A 553 109.05 76.84 -47.11
N ASN A 554 109.17 75.78 -46.29
CA ASN A 554 110.44 75.27 -45.78
C ASN A 554 111.29 74.63 -46.90
N GLN A 555 110.68 73.97 -47.90
CA GLN A 555 111.38 73.52 -49.10
C GLN A 555 111.82 74.68 -50.00
N VAL A 556 111.06 75.78 -50.07
CA VAL A 556 111.45 77.02 -50.79
C VAL A 556 112.56 77.76 -50.05
N LEU A 557 112.50 77.84 -48.72
CA LEU A 557 113.57 78.35 -47.86
C LEU A 557 114.84 77.48 -47.94
N ASN A 558 114.71 76.15 -48.02
CA ASN A 558 115.83 75.23 -48.27
C ASN A 558 116.38 75.30 -49.71
N ARG A 559 115.66 75.93 -50.66
CA ARG A 559 116.15 76.22 -52.02
C ARG A 559 116.82 77.59 -52.12
N GLN A 560 116.62 78.49 -51.15
CA GLN A 560 117.47 79.65 -50.91
C GLN A 560 118.65 79.24 -50.00
N ASN A 561 119.61 78.53 -50.57
CA ASN A 561 120.89 78.33 -49.92
C ASN A 561 121.61 79.67 -49.80
N VAL A 562 121.58 80.24 -48.58
CA VAL A 562 122.57 81.20 -48.12
C VAL A 562 123.94 80.53 -48.24
N PRO A 563 124.90 81.10 -49.00
CA PRO A 563 126.23 80.55 -49.13
C PRO A 563 126.85 80.26 -47.76
N PHE A 564 127.54 79.13 -47.62
CA PHE A 564 128.16 78.69 -46.37
C PHE A 564 129.05 79.77 -45.70
N GLU A 565 129.61 80.68 -46.50
CA GLU A 565 130.38 81.84 -46.04
C GLU A 565 129.51 82.91 -45.35
N ASP A 566 128.26 83.09 -45.78
CA ASP A 566 127.29 84.01 -45.18
C ASP A 566 126.56 83.38 -43.98
N TYR A 567 126.36 82.06 -43.97
CA TYR A 567 125.95 81.32 -42.76
C TYR A 567 126.97 81.49 -41.64
N THR A 568 128.26 81.44 -41.94
CA THR A 568 129.33 81.63 -40.93
C THR A 568 129.40 83.08 -40.45
N ARG A 569 129.13 84.06 -41.33
CA ARG A 569 129.08 85.50 -40.99
C ARG A 569 127.84 85.85 -40.16
N LEU A 570 126.66 85.34 -40.51
CA LEU A 570 125.44 85.48 -39.73
C LEU A 570 125.51 84.70 -38.41
N GLN A 571 126.16 83.54 -38.35
CA GLN A 571 126.34 82.81 -37.08
C GLN A 571 127.29 83.55 -36.13
N LYS A 572 128.32 84.26 -36.64
CA LYS A 572 129.13 85.19 -35.84
C LYS A 572 128.31 86.40 -35.36
N ARG A 573 127.48 86.98 -36.23
CA ARG A 573 126.63 88.14 -35.90
C ARG A 573 125.47 87.77 -34.96
N LEU A 574 124.94 86.55 -35.05
CA LEU A 574 123.93 85.98 -34.15
C LEU A 574 124.54 85.63 -32.79
N LYS A 575 125.76 85.10 -32.73
CA LYS A 575 126.48 84.94 -31.45
C LYS A 575 126.77 86.28 -30.77
N ASP A 576 127.03 87.33 -31.54
CA ASP A 576 127.30 88.67 -31.00
C ASP A 576 126.02 89.43 -30.58
N ILE A 577 124.89 89.17 -31.26
CA ILE A 577 123.55 89.66 -30.89
C ILE A 577 122.94 88.82 -29.76
N GLN A 578 123.18 87.51 -29.69
CA GLN A 578 122.82 86.67 -28.54
C GLN A 578 123.67 87.04 -27.32
N ARG A 579 124.94 87.41 -27.49
CA ARG A 579 125.76 87.98 -26.42
C ARG A 579 125.17 89.30 -25.91
N ARG A 580 124.82 90.23 -26.80
CA ARG A 580 124.18 91.50 -26.41
C ARG A 580 122.74 91.36 -25.88
N HIS A 581 121.96 90.40 -26.37
CA HIS A 581 120.61 90.11 -25.88
C HIS A 581 120.65 89.35 -24.55
N ASN A 582 121.63 88.47 -24.34
CA ASN A 582 121.88 87.88 -23.03
C ASN A 582 122.40 88.94 -22.05
N GLU A 583 123.25 89.88 -22.50
CA GLU A 583 123.68 91.05 -21.72
C GLU A 583 122.49 91.99 -21.41
N PHE A 584 121.51 92.15 -22.32
CA PHE A 584 120.29 92.93 -22.11
C PHE A 584 119.23 92.20 -21.24
N ARG A 585 119.11 90.87 -21.35
CA ARG A 585 118.30 90.05 -20.43
C ARG A 585 118.91 90.02 -19.04
N SER A 586 120.23 89.99 -18.91
CA SER A 586 120.91 90.12 -17.61
C SER A 586 120.85 91.53 -17.01
N LEU A 587 120.41 92.54 -17.78
CA LEU A 587 120.18 93.90 -17.30
C LEU A 587 118.70 94.24 -17.03
N ILE A 588 117.77 93.34 -17.37
CA ILE A 588 116.33 93.48 -17.04
C ILE A 588 115.83 92.35 -16.12
N LEU A 589 116.51 91.20 -16.09
CA LEU A 589 116.14 90.04 -15.28
C LEU A 589 117.37 89.35 -14.69
N VAL A 590 117.80 89.83 -13.52
CA VAL A 590 118.73 89.20 -12.57
C VAL A 590 118.13 89.42 -11.17
N PRO A 591 118.21 88.46 -10.21
CA PRO A 591 118.36 87.01 -10.35
C PRO A 591 117.39 86.20 -9.44
N ASN A 592 117.08 84.97 -9.86
CA ASN A 592 117.48 83.79 -9.08
C ASN A 592 117.36 82.51 -9.94
N MET A 593 118.53 82.08 -10.41
CA MET A 593 118.92 80.70 -10.65
C MET A 593 118.77 79.86 -9.35
N PRO A 594 118.86 78.50 -9.33
CA PRO A 594 119.57 77.65 -10.29
C PRO A 594 118.85 76.26 -10.51
N PRO A 595 119.51 75.15 -10.94
CA PRO A 595 119.12 74.44 -12.16
C PRO A 595 119.01 72.89 -11.94
N THR A 596 118.98 72.15 -13.07
CA THR A 596 119.50 70.78 -13.29
C THR A 596 118.51 69.61 -13.42
N ALA A 597 118.80 68.84 -14.49
CA ALA A 597 118.70 67.38 -14.63
C ALA A 597 117.29 66.77 -14.60
N SER A 598 116.71 66.39 -15.75
CA SER A 598 116.94 65.15 -16.52
C SER A 598 116.25 63.90 -15.96
N ILE A 599 115.61 63.17 -16.88
CA ILE A 599 115.28 61.73 -16.89
C ILE A 599 113.81 61.38 -16.57
N ASN A 600 113.26 60.60 -17.52
CA ASN A 600 111.96 59.90 -17.62
C ASN A 600 111.73 58.88 -16.46
N PRO A 601 110.72 57.98 -16.53
CA PRO A 601 109.27 58.19 -16.42
C PRO A 601 108.59 57.21 -15.42
N VAL A 602 107.25 57.29 -15.31
CA VAL A 602 106.28 56.24 -14.89
C VAL A 602 105.97 56.01 -13.38
N SER A 603 104.69 56.30 -13.07
CA SER A 603 103.70 55.59 -12.22
C SER A 603 103.48 55.82 -10.71
N PHE A 604 102.18 55.70 -10.41
CA PHE A 604 101.43 55.39 -9.17
C PHE A 604 100.89 56.50 -8.25
N GLN A 605 99.76 56.13 -7.62
CA GLN A 605 98.56 56.88 -7.25
C GLN A 605 98.51 57.37 -5.78
N SER A 606 97.72 58.45 -5.53
CA SER A 606 96.92 58.83 -4.32
C SER A 606 97.64 58.93 -2.94
N PRO A 607 97.06 59.51 -1.83
CA PRO A 607 95.65 59.89 -1.54
C PRO A 607 95.37 61.22 -0.74
N ALA A 608 94.06 61.53 -0.65
CA ALA A 608 93.24 62.05 0.49
C ALA A 608 93.37 63.47 1.14
N MET A 609 92.19 64.14 1.10
CA MET A 609 91.43 64.92 2.13
C MET A 609 91.67 66.44 2.43
N VAL A 610 90.60 67.24 2.12
CA VAL A 610 89.80 68.33 2.80
C VAL A 610 90.44 69.17 3.95
N PRO A 611 90.00 70.41 4.36
CA PRO A 611 88.68 71.08 4.19
C PRO A 611 88.53 72.66 4.12
N SER A 612 87.35 73.10 3.62
CA SER A 612 86.39 74.21 3.97
C SER A 612 86.78 75.67 4.39
N LEU A 613 86.16 76.72 3.77
CA LEU A 613 85.08 77.64 4.30
C LEU A 613 84.98 79.07 3.61
N GLU A 614 83.73 79.55 3.35
CA GLU A 614 83.13 80.94 3.16
C GLU A 614 83.43 81.86 1.93
N LEU A 615 82.49 82.09 0.94
CA LEU A 615 81.33 83.04 0.69
C LEU A 615 81.71 84.41 0.00
N PRO A 616 80.91 85.11 -0.89
CA PRO A 616 79.42 85.36 -0.87
C PRO A 616 78.56 85.46 -2.21
N PHE A 617 77.26 85.09 -2.13
CA PHE A 617 75.94 85.55 -2.74
C PHE A 617 75.71 86.00 -4.24
N PRO A 618 74.46 86.04 -4.83
CA PRO A 618 73.30 85.08 -4.94
C PRO A 618 72.57 85.04 -6.34
N PRO A 619 71.72 84.01 -6.69
CA PRO A 619 70.26 84.05 -6.46
C PRO A 619 69.63 82.69 -6.07
N HIS A 620 68.92 82.64 -4.93
CA HIS A 620 68.26 81.45 -4.37
C HIS A 620 66.81 81.72 -3.90
N MET A 621 66.03 82.57 -4.57
CA MET A 621 64.68 82.93 -4.09
C MET A 621 63.51 82.22 -4.81
N GLN A 622 63.69 81.60 -5.98
CA GLN A 622 62.59 80.93 -6.68
C GLN A 622 62.39 79.46 -6.29
N GLU A 623 63.46 78.73 -5.98
CA GLU A 623 63.37 77.27 -5.78
C GLU A 623 62.79 76.88 -4.41
N GLU A 624 63.09 77.65 -3.36
CA GLU A 624 62.48 77.48 -2.04
C GLU A 624 60.99 77.87 -2.02
N GLN A 625 60.60 78.89 -2.80
CA GLN A 625 59.21 79.33 -2.91
C GLN A 625 58.37 78.30 -3.68
N HIS A 626 58.93 77.71 -4.76
CA HIS A 626 58.30 76.59 -5.47
C HIS A 626 58.21 75.30 -4.65
N GLN A 627 59.21 74.99 -3.80
CA GLN A 627 59.11 73.84 -2.90
C GLN A 627 58.08 74.05 -1.79
N ARG A 628 57.94 75.27 -1.25
CA ARG A 628 56.88 75.59 -0.29
C ARG A 628 55.49 75.52 -0.93
N GLU A 629 55.30 76.05 -2.13
CA GLU A 629 54.04 75.94 -2.88
C GLU A 629 53.67 74.49 -3.21
N LEU A 630 54.64 73.66 -3.61
CA LEU A 630 54.43 72.23 -3.84
C LEU A 630 54.09 71.46 -2.56
N SER A 631 54.70 71.81 -1.43
CA SER A 631 54.37 71.19 -0.15
C SER A 631 52.96 71.57 0.33
N LEU A 632 52.53 72.81 0.10
CA LEU A 632 51.19 73.30 0.42
C LEU A 632 50.13 72.64 -0.47
N LEU A 633 50.45 72.44 -1.77
CA LEU A 633 49.57 71.78 -2.72
C LEU A 633 49.39 70.29 -2.41
N ARG A 634 50.47 69.59 -2.00
CA ARG A 634 50.39 68.20 -1.54
C ARG A 634 49.51 68.06 -0.30
N LYS A 635 49.66 68.98 0.66
CA LYS A 635 48.85 68.99 1.89
C LYS A 635 47.36 69.25 1.59
N ARG A 636 47.06 70.16 0.67
CA ARG A 636 45.68 70.42 0.21
C ARG A 636 45.06 69.23 -0.53
N LEU A 637 45.84 68.49 -1.32
CA LEU A 637 45.37 67.29 -2.00
C LEU A 637 45.10 66.15 -1.04
N GLU A 638 45.92 65.99 0.00
CA GLU A 638 45.72 64.98 1.05
C GLU A 638 44.51 65.32 1.95
N GLU A 639 44.29 66.61 2.26
CA GLU A 639 43.07 67.09 2.91
C GLU A 639 41.82 66.88 2.02
N LEU A 640 41.93 67.08 0.70
CA LEU A 640 40.82 66.82 -0.23
C LEU A 640 40.50 65.32 -0.34
N GLU A 641 41.50 64.46 -0.41
CA GLU A 641 41.34 63.01 -0.47
C GLU A 641 40.70 62.46 0.82
N THR A 642 41.12 62.95 1.97
CA THR A 642 40.51 62.58 3.26
C THR A 642 39.08 63.08 3.40
N THR A 643 38.77 64.26 2.85
CA THR A 643 37.40 64.80 2.83
C THR A 643 36.50 64.03 1.87
N GLN A 644 37.01 63.63 0.70
CA GLN A 644 36.27 62.80 -0.26
C GLN A 644 36.01 61.38 0.26
N ARG A 645 36.97 60.77 0.99
CA ARG A 645 36.73 59.48 1.66
C ARG A 645 35.66 59.58 2.74
N LYS A 646 35.65 60.65 3.55
CA LYS A 646 34.58 60.89 4.54
C LYS A 646 33.21 61.09 3.89
N GLN A 647 33.14 61.82 2.78
CA GLN A 647 31.89 62.00 2.04
C GLN A 647 31.40 60.69 1.39
N LEU A 648 32.30 59.82 0.97
CA LEU A 648 31.95 58.48 0.47
C LEU A 648 31.48 57.53 1.60
N GLU A 649 32.05 57.63 2.80
CA GLU A 649 31.57 56.90 3.98
C GLU A 649 30.18 57.40 4.43
N GLU A 650 29.92 58.71 4.40
CA GLU A 650 28.60 59.29 4.73
C GLU A 650 27.51 58.97 3.68
N LEU A 651 27.89 58.72 2.41
CA LEU A 651 26.98 58.31 1.34
C LEU A 651 26.79 56.78 1.25
N GLY A 652 27.63 55.99 1.93
CA GLY A 652 27.57 54.52 1.96
C GLY A 652 26.70 53.94 3.08
N SER A 653 26.28 54.75 4.06
CA SER A 653 25.42 54.33 5.16
C SER A 653 23.98 54.83 5.02
N SER A 654 23.32 54.44 3.93
CA SER A 654 21.86 54.54 3.78
C SER A 654 21.36 53.41 2.88
N GLY A 655 20.97 52.29 3.50
CA GLY A 655 20.35 51.16 2.82
C GLY A 655 20.09 49.99 3.75
N GLU A 656 19.19 50.18 4.72
CA GLU A 656 18.23 49.12 5.07
C GLU A 656 17.09 49.12 4.04
#